data_AF-A0A068TH40-F1
#
_entry.id   AF-A0A068TH40-F1
#
_cell.length_a   1.000
_cell.length_b   1.000
_cell.length_c   1.000
_cell.angle_alpha   90.00
_cell.angle_beta   90.00
_cell.angle_gamma   90.00
#
_symmetry.space_group_name_H-M   'P 1'
#
loop_
_entity.id
_entity.type
_entity.pdbx_description
1 polymer ?
#
loop_
_entity_poly.entity_id
_entity_poly.type
_entity_poly.pdbx_seq_one_letter_code
_entity_poly.pdbx_strand_id
1 'polypeptide(L)'
;MEIFLGAFTAEWEQRKAAFLHDLSLGRRPFEDDDERRRRSGSVAAAQGARGLKVRGFLLGHTYSNFSCRSGARRPADRPMRARFAGLAAGSQPAVVKMASFGGGARLGAMINYVSRNGEVVVENERGDQLRGRDQLSAVGGEWDHLMKNRAESRDIGLFKISIGHAAGADGEFFERGREIVSYALGGRAFAFAVAEQTDATGFEIQGVAVLRDRHGERLTGDDKATTIVQKRLEAARSGERDIRFQFTGYGNGTDYGASRVRRLVENYPGRVQDEQGRPVMDARRAGELVQQEWRDQLHSRKPRDVMHLIISARASTDTVAFQDAARDFLGSQFGGHRYVFSLHDASSDPKAEAAGGKRPHVHVHAIVAMRSDAGDRIETTIPAFRQWRLVMAEKARAHGIDMEMTDRRDRASPPSYTKNQVRPLNTVGRTVYEGTTQAADFRYRSKRADVPFRASTARSQIYMQAAREEWSNILNYGAFHAHSDFVNAQITRLEDRRRPIGVSSRSDRDATNSASQFRIQVVKLSELVSEGEDMHHMTRSEFVTYEKRVETSLFQAERAMSSDNRKDFEEIAAAAREHVAARRELMEFTEEQTSKRPASRESLSRTADREDEQRRWSDAVERHGLDAAAAANKALVDIERVRGAIEQLQGREQIDDGARTLKEELRLQLSKAAELGASGNALIRDAAERDVELKTAILNAERERRFAERDKREGSGAADAVARPGRDAANDKVVQDPATVGRTSSSQKGSVRTDAEPSGDTTKDDPAKQHVPRLEEVQRQADHDRDDRER
;
A
#
# COMPACT_ATOMS: atom_id res chain seq x y z
N MET A 1 37.59 7.47 -38.53
CA MET A 1 37.88 6.40 -37.57
C MET A 1 36.57 6.08 -36.88
N GLU A 2 35.95 4.99 -37.30
CA GLU A 2 34.84 4.36 -36.57
C GLU A 2 35.38 3.66 -35.30
N ILE A 3 34.46 3.06 -34.52
CA ILE A 3 34.65 2.15 -33.38
C ILE A 3 35.00 2.90 -32.05
N PHE A 4 34.21 2.92 -30.96
CA PHE A 4 33.27 1.96 -30.37
C PHE A 4 32.04 2.64 -29.73
N LEU A 5 30.86 2.50 -30.33
CA LEU A 5 29.55 2.78 -29.71
C LEU A 5 28.89 1.49 -29.14
N GLY A 6 29.57 0.35 -29.21
CA GLY A 6 29.06 -0.97 -28.79
C GLY A 6 29.60 -1.52 -27.47
N ALA A 7 30.54 -0.84 -26.80
CA ALA A 7 31.16 -1.35 -25.57
C ALA A 7 30.21 -1.27 -24.35
N PHE A 8 29.39 -0.22 -24.27
CA PHE A 8 28.49 0.00 -23.13
C PHE A 8 27.22 -0.87 -23.17
N THR A 9 26.80 -1.33 -24.35
CA THR A 9 25.69 -2.30 -24.49
C THR A 9 26.16 -3.73 -24.21
N ALA A 10 27.37 -4.10 -24.64
CA ALA A 10 27.93 -5.43 -24.42
C ALA A 10 28.26 -5.69 -22.94
N GLU A 11 28.77 -4.70 -22.20
CA GLU A 11 29.05 -4.83 -20.77
C GLU A 11 27.75 -4.99 -19.95
N TRP A 12 26.69 -4.28 -20.34
CA TRP A 12 25.37 -4.42 -19.71
C TRP A 12 24.71 -5.76 -20.05
N GLU A 13 24.79 -6.23 -21.30
CA GLU A 13 24.28 -7.56 -21.70
C GLU A 13 25.05 -8.68 -21.00
N GLN A 14 26.37 -8.55 -20.82
CA GLN A 14 27.17 -9.46 -20.02
C GLN A 14 26.78 -9.44 -18.54
N ARG A 15 26.54 -8.26 -17.94
CA ARG A 15 26.08 -8.15 -16.55
C ARG A 15 24.67 -8.68 -16.35
N LYS A 16 23.77 -8.46 -17.31
CA LYS A 16 22.42 -9.02 -17.31
C LYS A 16 22.45 -10.54 -17.47
N ALA A 17 23.29 -11.06 -18.37
CA ALA A 17 23.48 -12.50 -18.53
C ALA A 17 24.08 -13.14 -17.27
N ALA A 18 25.10 -12.52 -16.66
CA ALA A 18 25.68 -12.96 -15.40
C ALA A 18 24.64 -12.91 -14.25
N PHE A 19 23.83 -11.85 -14.18
CA PHE A 19 22.78 -11.71 -13.17
C PHE A 19 21.65 -12.75 -13.35
N LEU A 20 21.20 -12.99 -14.60
CA LEU A 20 20.20 -14.02 -14.89
C LEU A 20 20.76 -15.44 -14.68
N HIS A 21 22.04 -15.65 -14.95
CA HIS A 21 22.76 -16.89 -14.66
C HIS A 21 22.87 -17.13 -13.15
N ASP A 22 23.25 -16.12 -12.36
CA ASP A 22 23.31 -16.21 -10.90
C ASP A 22 21.92 -16.44 -10.28
N LEU A 23 20.89 -15.83 -10.85
CA LEU A 23 19.48 -16.06 -10.47
C LEU A 23 19.05 -17.51 -10.78
N SER A 24 19.48 -18.06 -11.92
CA SER A 24 19.21 -19.46 -12.31
C SER A 24 19.95 -20.48 -11.43
N LEU A 25 21.09 -20.10 -10.85
CA LEU A 25 21.88 -20.91 -9.92
C LEU A 25 21.45 -20.73 -8.45
N GLY A 26 20.44 -19.91 -8.17
CA GLY A 26 19.96 -19.65 -6.81
C GLY A 26 20.96 -18.92 -5.91
N ARG A 27 22.04 -18.35 -6.47
CA ARG A 27 22.99 -17.50 -5.72
C ARG A 27 22.48 -16.06 -5.74
N ARG A 28 22.25 -15.48 -4.55
CA ARG A 28 21.96 -14.05 -4.41
C ARG A 28 23.28 -13.26 -4.35
N PRO A 29 23.50 -12.21 -5.17
CA PRO A 29 24.70 -11.37 -5.09
C PRO A 29 24.64 -10.27 -4.01
N PHE A 30 23.61 -10.24 -3.16
CA PHE A 30 23.25 -9.05 -2.37
C PHE A 30 24.11 -8.76 -1.13
N GLU A 31 24.89 -9.71 -0.60
CA GLU A 31 25.61 -9.50 0.67
C GLU A 31 26.86 -8.60 0.53
N ASP A 32 27.62 -8.72 -0.58
CA ASP A 32 28.85 -7.94 -0.77
C ASP A 32 28.59 -6.47 -1.14
N ASP A 33 27.49 -6.17 -1.83
CA ASP A 33 27.12 -4.80 -2.22
C ASP A 33 26.56 -4.00 -1.04
N ASP A 34 25.78 -4.63 -0.15
CA ASP A 34 25.30 -3.99 1.09
C ASP A 34 26.44 -3.74 2.10
N GLU A 35 27.49 -4.57 2.10
CA GLU A 35 28.70 -4.32 2.88
C GLU A 35 29.59 -3.22 2.27
N ARG A 36 29.70 -3.14 0.95
CA ARG A 36 30.39 -2.02 0.26
C ARG A 36 29.71 -0.68 0.51
N ARG A 37 28.36 -0.63 0.50
CA ARG A 37 27.56 0.56 0.84
C ARG A 37 27.77 1.05 2.28
N ARG A 38 28.16 0.16 3.19
CA ARG A 38 28.51 0.50 4.59
C ARG A 38 29.97 0.91 4.79
N ARG A 39 30.90 0.45 3.93
CA ARG A 39 32.36 0.64 4.13
C ARG A 39 32.93 1.91 3.48
N SER A 40 32.24 2.57 2.55
CA SER A 40 32.75 3.77 1.85
C SER A 40 32.80 5.06 2.69
N GLY A 41 32.54 5.01 4.01
CA GLY A 41 32.46 6.17 4.90
C GLY A 41 33.36 6.19 6.13
N SER A 42 34.50 5.47 6.17
CA SER A 42 35.44 5.58 7.31
C SER A 42 36.73 6.30 6.93
N VAL A 43 36.84 7.57 7.34
CA VAL A 43 38.12 8.24 7.55
C VAL A 43 38.67 7.80 8.90
N ALA A 44 39.92 7.36 8.91
CA ALA A 44 40.63 6.88 10.08
C ALA A 44 40.84 7.99 11.13
N ALA A 45 40.48 7.70 12.38
CA ALA A 45 41.02 8.39 13.56
C ALA A 45 41.39 7.35 14.63
N ALA A 46 42.50 7.66 15.31
CA ALA A 46 43.37 6.77 16.05
C ALA A 46 42.76 5.99 17.24
N GLN A 47 43.27 4.75 17.34
CA GLN A 47 43.51 3.87 18.49
C GLN A 47 43.29 4.42 19.91
N GLY A 48 42.58 3.61 20.72
CA GLY A 48 42.89 3.45 22.15
C GLY A 48 41.72 3.13 23.09
N ALA A 49 41.28 1.87 23.18
CA ALA A 49 40.95 1.16 24.44
C ALA A 49 40.28 -0.20 24.16
N ARG A 50 40.79 -1.24 24.82
CA ARG A 50 40.33 -2.63 24.75
C ARG A 50 39.05 -2.84 25.58
N GLY A 51 38.11 -3.66 25.08
CA GLY A 51 37.04 -4.24 25.91
C GLY A 51 35.99 -5.07 25.16
N LEU A 52 36.16 -6.40 25.21
CA LEU A 52 35.16 -7.49 25.08
C LEU A 52 34.37 -7.68 23.76
N LYS A 53 34.75 -8.75 23.05
CA LYS A 53 34.02 -9.35 21.92
C LYS A 53 32.82 -10.17 22.43
N VAL A 54 31.62 -9.88 21.92
CA VAL A 54 30.48 -10.81 21.94
C VAL A 54 30.18 -11.22 20.49
N ARG A 55 30.24 -12.52 20.23
CA ARG A 55 29.99 -13.18 18.94
C ARG A 55 28.49 -13.14 18.60
N GLY A 56 28.19 -12.76 17.36
CA GLY A 56 26.83 -12.64 16.84
C GLY A 56 26.19 -13.95 16.36
N PHE A 57 24.87 -13.90 16.22
CA PHE A 57 24.04 -14.81 15.44
C PHE A 57 23.14 -13.94 14.55
N LEU A 58 23.23 -14.12 13.23
CA LEU A 58 22.39 -13.47 12.21
C LEU A 58 21.46 -14.53 11.62
N LEU A 59 20.15 -14.31 11.70
CA LEU A 59 19.13 -15.08 10.97
C LEU A 59 18.80 -14.37 9.66
N GLY A 60 18.89 -15.12 8.55
CA GLY A 60 18.57 -14.68 7.20
C GLY A 60 17.09 -14.30 7.02
N HIS A 61 16.84 -13.24 6.25
CA HIS A 61 15.51 -12.79 5.86
C HIS A 61 15.19 -13.24 4.42
N THR A 62 14.29 -14.20 4.31
CA THR A 62 13.54 -14.50 3.08
C THR A 62 12.22 -13.74 3.11
N TYR A 63 12.00 -12.89 2.10
CA TYR A 63 10.71 -12.24 1.85
C TYR A 63 9.68 -13.30 1.45
N SER A 64 8.78 -13.65 2.37
CA SER A 64 7.55 -14.38 2.09
C SER A 64 6.35 -13.49 2.43
N ASN A 65 5.41 -13.43 1.49
CA ASN A 65 4.11 -12.76 1.57
C ASN A 65 3.48 -12.81 2.97
N PHE A 66 3.25 -11.66 3.57
CA PHE A 66 2.53 -11.56 4.85
C PHE A 66 1.04 -11.38 4.59
N SER A 67 0.31 -12.50 4.65
CA SER A 67 -1.06 -12.54 5.13
C SER A 67 -1.08 -12.15 6.62
N CYS A 68 -2.06 -11.32 6.96
CA CYS A 68 -2.38 -10.85 8.30
C CYS A 68 -2.78 -12.01 9.23
N ARG A 69 -1.89 -12.38 10.16
CA ARG A 69 -2.27 -13.01 11.43
C ARG A 69 -1.93 -12.07 12.58
N SER A 70 -2.93 -11.80 13.41
CA SER A 70 -2.80 -11.05 14.66
C SER A 70 -1.83 -11.77 15.61
N GLY A 71 -0.91 -11.03 16.23
CA GLY A 71 -0.17 -11.50 17.40
C GLY A 71 1.34 -11.26 17.44
N ALA A 72 2.04 -11.00 16.33
CA ALA A 72 3.49 -10.74 16.34
C ALA A 72 3.80 -9.27 16.01
N ARG A 73 4.14 -8.46 17.03
CA ARG A 73 4.68 -7.10 16.83
C ARG A 73 5.98 -7.19 16.02
N ARG A 74 6.05 -6.48 14.88
CA ARG A 74 7.30 -6.35 14.11
C ARG A 74 8.38 -5.65 14.96
N PRO A 75 9.68 -5.95 14.77
CA PRO A 75 10.78 -5.39 15.57
C PRO A 75 10.81 -3.85 15.66
N ALA A 76 10.31 -3.16 14.63
CA ALA A 76 10.26 -1.70 14.58
C ALA A 76 9.08 -1.05 15.36
N ASP A 77 8.04 -1.79 15.75
CA ASP A 77 6.85 -1.22 16.41
C ASP A 77 7.05 -1.13 17.93
N ARG A 78 7.78 -0.08 18.33
CA ARG A 78 8.01 0.27 19.74
C ARG A 78 6.64 0.50 20.44
N PRO A 79 6.38 -0.11 21.60
CA PRO A 79 5.07 0.00 22.26
C PRO A 79 4.74 1.46 22.61
N MET A 80 3.44 1.77 22.65
CA MET A 80 2.92 3.12 22.90
C MET A 80 3.54 3.77 24.16
N ARG A 81 3.59 3.02 25.27
CA ARG A 81 4.28 3.41 26.51
C ARG A 81 5.69 3.92 26.28
N ALA A 82 6.52 3.16 25.56
CA ALA A 82 7.92 3.50 25.36
C ALA A 82 8.08 4.71 24.43
N ARG A 83 7.22 4.84 23.41
CA ARG A 83 7.16 6.04 22.56
C ARG A 83 6.79 7.27 23.37
N PHE A 84 5.78 7.17 24.23
CA PHE A 84 5.32 8.29 25.06
C PHE A 84 6.33 8.70 26.12
N ALA A 85 7.05 7.73 26.70
CA ALA A 85 8.19 7.99 27.57
C ALA A 85 9.30 8.77 26.84
N GLY A 86 9.64 8.36 25.60
CA GLY A 86 10.59 9.09 24.75
C GLY A 86 10.12 10.52 24.47
N LEU A 87 8.84 10.69 24.11
CA LEU A 87 8.25 12.02 23.88
C LEU A 87 8.27 12.90 25.14
N ALA A 88 8.01 12.34 26.32
CA ALA A 88 8.10 13.06 27.59
C ALA A 88 9.54 13.50 27.89
N ALA A 89 10.52 12.69 27.53
CA ALA A 89 11.95 13.01 27.61
C ALA A 89 12.45 13.97 26.51
N GLY A 90 11.57 14.44 25.61
CA GLY A 90 11.91 15.43 24.58
C GLY A 90 12.24 14.85 23.20
N SER A 91 11.95 13.56 22.95
CA SER A 91 12.05 12.96 21.62
C SER A 91 11.18 13.69 20.61
N GLN A 92 11.70 13.88 19.40
CA GLN A 92 10.98 14.55 18.30
C GLN A 92 10.12 13.58 17.49
N PRO A 93 9.06 14.04 16.80
CA PRO A 93 8.26 13.17 15.95
C PRO A 93 8.95 12.82 14.62
N ALA A 94 8.91 11.55 14.22
CA ALA A 94 9.33 11.11 12.88
C ALA A 94 8.35 11.58 11.81
N VAL A 95 8.85 12.38 10.87
CA VAL A 95 8.06 12.90 9.76
C VAL A 95 8.57 12.36 8.45
N VAL A 96 7.78 11.47 7.85
CA VAL A 96 7.94 11.02 6.46
C VAL A 96 6.66 11.37 5.71
N LYS A 97 6.79 12.11 4.61
CA LYS A 97 5.66 12.63 3.82
C LYS A 97 5.94 12.45 2.33
N MET A 98 4.92 12.02 1.59
CA MET A 98 4.94 12.15 0.12
C MET A 98 4.48 13.54 -0.25
N ALA A 99 5.33 14.26 -0.97
CA ALA A 99 5.07 15.62 -1.43
C ALA A 99 4.39 15.62 -2.80
N SER A 100 4.82 14.75 -3.71
CA SER A 100 4.25 14.63 -5.05
C SER A 100 4.63 13.32 -5.75
N PHE A 101 3.94 13.04 -6.85
CA PHE A 101 4.35 12.07 -7.87
C PHE A 101 4.71 12.80 -9.16
N GLY A 102 5.55 12.18 -9.99
CA GLY A 102 5.87 12.62 -11.34
C GLY A 102 5.97 11.47 -12.32
N GLY A 103 5.81 11.76 -13.62
CA GLY A 103 6.27 10.88 -14.69
C GLY A 103 7.73 11.14 -15.03
N GLY A 104 8.31 10.30 -15.91
CA GLY A 104 9.70 10.42 -16.35
C GLY A 104 10.10 11.82 -16.81
N ALA A 105 9.24 12.50 -17.58
CA ALA A 105 9.49 13.87 -18.06
C ALA A 105 9.66 14.92 -16.95
N ARG A 106 9.15 14.67 -15.72
CA ARG A 106 9.29 15.61 -14.59
C ARG A 106 10.53 15.33 -13.73
N LEU A 107 11.21 14.20 -13.93
CA LEU A 107 12.35 13.78 -13.12
C LEU A 107 13.45 14.85 -13.06
N GLY A 108 13.89 15.36 -14.22
CA GLY A 108 14.93 16.40 -14.27
C GLY A 108 14.54 17.68 -13.51
N ALA A 109 13.29 18.14 -13.65
CA ALA A 109 12.80 19.30 -12.91
C ALA A 109 12.75 19.05 -11.39
N MET A 110 12.39 17.84 -10.96
CA MET A 110 12.39 17.45 -9.55
C MET A 110 13.81 17.39 -8.99
N ILE A 111 14.76 16.82 -9.73
CA ILE A 111 16.18 16.78 -9.36
C ILE A 111 16.75 18.20 -9.25
N ASN A 112 16.46 19.07 -10.22
CA ASN A 112 16.86 20.48 -10.16
C ASN A 112 16.26 21.20 -8.95
N TYR A 113 14.99 20.93 -8.63
CA TYR A 113 14.35 21.51 -7.45
C TYR A 113 15.04 21.10 -6.14
N VAL A 114 15.33 19.80 -5.97
CA VAL A 114 15.96 19.28 -4.74
C VAL A 114 17.45 19.61 -4.66
N SER A 115 18.15 19.76 -5.78
CA SER A 115 19.56 20.17 -5.80
C SER A 115 19.76 21.68 -5.78
N ARG A 116 18.68 22.49 -5.74
CA ARG A 116 18.74 23.95 -5.94
C ARG A 116 19.52 24.30 -7.23
N ASN A 117 19.14 23.68 -8.34
CA ASN A 117 19.82 23.80 -9.64
C ASN A 117 21.30 23.34 -9.64
N GLY A 118 21.65 22.42 -8.76
CA GLY A 118 23.01 21.85 -8.63
C GLY A 118 23.90 22.52 -7.60
N GLU A 119 23.40 23.52 -6.87
CA GLU A 119 24.13 24.22 -5.79
C GLU A 119 24.20 23.40 -4.50
N VAL A 120 23.28 22.46 -4.30
CA VAL A 120 23.25 21.53 -3.17
C VAL A 120 23.57 20.13 -3.66
N VAL A 121 24.44 19.44 -2.91
CA VAL A 121 24.85 18.06 -3.20
C VAL A 121 23.63 17.13 -3.18
N VAL A 122 23.61 16.23 -4.15
CA VAL A 122 22.64 15.14 -4.23
C VAL A 122 23.39 13.83 -4.08
N GLU A 123 22.88 12.92 -3.27
CA GLU A 123 23.45 11.59 -3.08
C GLU A 123 22.53 10.53 -3.68
N ASN A 124 23.08 9.55 -4.39
CA ASN A 124 22.29 8.45 -4.98
C ASN A 124 22.24 7.20 -4.08
N GLU A 125 21.58 6.14 -4.55
CA GLU A 125 21.45 4.87 -3.81
C GLU A 125 22.78 4.13 -3.57
N ARG A 126 23.82 4.49 -4.30
CA ARG A 126 25.17 3.91 -4.21
C ARG A 126 26.08 4.66 -3.24
N GLY A 127 25.62 5.82 -2.75
CA GLY A 127 26.43 6.75 -1.95
C GLY A 127 27.27 7.72 -2.77
N ASP A 128 27.10 7.75 -4.11
CA ASP A 128 27.81 8.71 -4.96
C ASP A 128 27.24 10.12 -4.73
N GLN A 129 28.11 11.09 -4.52
CA GLN A 129 27.74 12.50 -4.42
C GLN A 129 27.78 13.17 -5.79
N LEU A 130 26.61 13.50 -6.31
CA LEU A 130 26.39 14.19 -7.57
C LEU A 130 26.37 15.71 -7.37
N ARG A 131 27.12 16.43 -8.21
CA ARG A 131 27.22 17.90 -8.19
C ARG A 131 27.14 18.47 -9.60
N GLY A 132 26.58 19.68 -9.71
CA GLY A 132 26.48 20.39 -10.98
C GLY A 132 25.43 19.82 -11.93
N ARG A 133 25.08 20.59 -12.95
CA ARG A 133 23.97 20.27 -13.87
C ARG A 133 24.23 19.02 -14.72
N ASP A 134 25.47 18.80 -15.12
CA ASP A 134 25.83 17.71 -16.05
C ASP A 134 25.61 16.34 -15.40
N GLN A 135 26.15 16.13 -14.19
CA GLN A 135 25.98 14.87 -13.45
C GLN A 135 24.50 14.62 -13.09
N LEU A 136 23.76 15.68 -12.76
CA LEU A 136 22.33 15.57 -12.44
C LEU A 136 21.47 15.26 -13.66
N SER A 137 21.85 15.77 -14.84
CA SER A 137 21.16 15.47 -16.09
C SER A 137 21.30 14.00 -16.51
N ALA A 138 22.42 13.35 -16.17
CA ALA A 138 22.69 11.95 -16.47
C ALA A 138 21.73 10.99 -15.74
N VAL A 139 21.23 11.36 -14.56
CA VAL A 139 20.27 10.55 -13.78
C VAL A 139 18.99 10.29 -14.58
N GLY A 140 18.54 11.27 -15.38
CA GLY A 140 17.36 11.12 -16.22
C GLY A 140 17.51 10.01 -17.27
N GLY A 141 18.69 9.95 -17.91
CA GLY A 141 19.02 8.89 -18.87
C GLY A 141 19.20 7.53 -18.21
N GLU A 142 19.84 7.47 -17.04
CA GLU A 142 20.02 6.23 -16.28
C GLU A 142 18.68 5.59 -15.88
N TRP A 143 17.65 6.40 -15.61
CA TRP A 143 16.37 5.90 -15.12
C TRP A 143 15.32 5.68 -16.21
N ASP A 144 15.62 5.97 -17.48
CA ASP A 144 14.60 5.96 -18.55
C ASP A 144 13.88 4.60 -18.68
N HIS A 145 14.59 3.48 -18.51
CA HIS A 145 13.98 2.13 -18.55
C HIS A 145 13.03 1.85 -17.38
N LEU A 146 13.14 2.59 -16.27
CA LEU A 146 12.24 2.52 -15.12
C LEU A 146 10.99 3.39 -15.33
N MET A 147 11.06 4.36 -16.24
CA MET A 147 9.95 5.22 -16.61
C MET A 147 9.09 4.49 -17.64
N LYS A 148 7.82 4.20 -17.30
CA LYS A 148 6.90 3.58 -18.27
C LYS A 148 6.51 4.52 -19.42
N ASN A 149 6.97 5.78 -19.38
CA ASN A 149 6.72 6.86 -20.34
C ASN A 149 5.24 6.96 -20.78
N ARG A 150 4.31 6.68 -19.86
CA ARG A 150 2.88 6.77 -20.14
C ARG A 150 2.48 8.24 -20.17
N ALA A 151 1.86 8.65 -21.28
CA ALA A 151 1.28 9.99 -21.39
C ALA A 151 0.20 10.22 -20.32
N GLU A 152 0.09 11.46 -19.85
CA GLU A 152 -1.08 11.89 -19.07
C GLU A 152 -2.35 11.71 -19.91
N SER A 153 -3.47 11.41 -19.25
CA SER A 153 -4.74 11.35 -19.97
C SER A 153 -5.11 12.72 -20.50
N ARG A 154 -5.58 12.77 -21.75
CA ARG A 154 -6.14 13.99 -22.34
C ARG A 154 -7.61 14.04 -21.95
N ASP A 155 -7.93 14.84 -20.94
CA ASP A 155 -9.26 14.88 -20.34
C ASP A 155 -10.13 15.98 -20.95
N ILE A 156 -9.51 17.08 -21.33
CA ILE A 156 -10.19 18.29 -21.77
C ILE A 156 -9.56 18.78 -23.08
N GLY A 157 -10.40 19.14 -24.04
CA GLY A 157 -10.02 19.73 -25.32
C GLY A 157 -10.53 21.16 -25.44
N LEU A 158 -9.74 22.02 -26.07
CA LEU A 158 -10.15 23.34 -26.52
C LEU A 158 -10.55 23.22 -27.98
N PHE A 159 -11.69 23.79 -28.35
CA PHE A 159 -12.18 23.72 -29.71
C PHE A 159 -12.60 25.08 -30.24
N LYS A 160 -12.56 25.19 -31.56
CA LYS A 160 -13.05 26.32 -32.36
C LYS A 160 -13.92 25.78 -33.48
N ILE A 161 -15.05 26.44 -33.74
CA ILE A 161 -15.93 26.17 -34.89
C ILE A 161 -16.12 27.47 -35.64
N SER A 162 -15.80 27.49 -36.92
CA SER A 162 -16.03 28.63 -37.81
C SER A 162 -17.19 28.33 -38.76
N ILE A 163 -18.13 29.27 -38.88
CA ILE A 163 -19.36 29.14 -39.67
C ILE A 163 -19.49 30.38 -40.56
N GLY A 164 -19.40 30.24 -41.89
CA GLY A 164 -19.32 31.40 -42.79
C GLY A 164 -20.64 32.06 -43.20
N HIS A 165 -21.80 31.42 -43.03
CA HIS A 165 -23.10 32.05 -43.31
C HIS A 165 -24.16 31.72 -42.24
N ALA A 166 -24.64 32.73 -41.53
CA ALA A 166 -25.61 32.61 -40.46
C ALA A 166 -26.82 33.52 -40.73
N ALA A 167 -27.94 32.93 -41.12
CA ALA A 167 -29.24 33.57 -41.02
C ALA A 167 -29.78 33.39 -39.59
N GLY A 168 -30.11 34.49 -38.89
CA GLY A 168 -30.73 34.47 -37.56
C GLY A 168 -30.46 35.76 -36.77
N ALA A 169 -31.29 36.05 -35.76
CA ALA A 169 -31.13 37.18 -34.84
C ALA A 169 -30.28 36.80 -33.61
N ASP A 170 -29.70 37.78 -32.92
CA ASP A 170 -28.72 37.64 -31.82
C ASP A 170 -29.04 36.61 -30.73
N GLY A 171 -30.33 36.34 -30.46
CA GLY A 171 -30.80 35.36 -29.48
C GLY A 171 -30.82 33.90 -29.96
N GLU A 172 -30.85 33.66 -31.27
CA GLU A 172 -30.88 32.30 -31.85
C GLU A 172 -29.48 31.69 -31.99
N PHE A 173 -28.42 32.50 -31.92
CA PHE A 173 -27.04 32.02 -32.11
C PHE A 173 -26.55 31.10 -30.99
N PHE A 174 -26.97 31.32 -29.74
CA PHE A 174 -26.60 30.42 -28.63
C PHE A 174 -27.29 29.06 -28.74
N GLU A 175 -28.59 29.04 -29.06
CA GLU A 175 -29.35 27.81 -29.27
C GLU A 175 -28.79 27.03 -30.47
N ARG A 176 -28.60 27.70 -31.61
CA ARG A 176 -27.99 27.10 -32.80
C ARG A 176 -26.56 26.64 -32.55
N GLY A 177 -25.76 27.44 -31.85
CA GLY A 177 -24.40 27.08 -31.46
C GLY A 177 -24.37 25.85 -30.56
N ARG A 178 -25.27 25.77 -29.58
CA ARG A 178 -25.40 24.62 -28.67
C ARG A 178 -25.77 23.36 -29.44
N GLU A 179 -26.69 23.43 -30.39
CA GLU A 179 -27.05 22.28 -31.24
C GLU A 179 -25.86 21.78 -32.06
N ILE A 180 -25.12 22.69 -32.70
CA ILE A 180 -23.94 22.34 -33.51
C ILE A 180 -22.88 21.67 -32.64
N VAL A 181 -22.58 22.25 -31.47
CA VAL A 181 -21.56 21.71 -30.54
C VAL A 181 -22.01 20.38 -29.94
N SER A 182 -23.28 20.26 -29.52
CA SER A 182 -23.84 19.01 -28.99
C SER A 182 -23.77 17.88 -30.01
N TYR A 183 -24.00 18.20 -31.29
CA TYR A 183 -23.87 17.22 -32.35
C TYR A 183 -22.41 16.85 -32.63
N ALA A 184 -21.51 17.84 -32.68
CA ALA A 184 -20.08 17.64 -32.90
C ALA A 184 -19.48 16.72 -31.82
N LEU A 185 -19.71 17.05 -30.55
CA LEU A 185 -19.08 16.41 -29.40
C LEU A 185 -19.88 15.19 -28.88
N GLY A 186 -21.15 15.06 -29.26
CA GLY A 186 -22.05 14.02 -28.78
C GLY A 186 -22.41 14.24 -27.31
N GLY A 187 -22.57 13.15 -26.55
CA GLY A 187 -22.93 13.20 -25.12
C GLY A 187 -21.78 13.61 -24.18
N ARG A 188 -20.90 14.52 -24.61
CA ARG A 188 -19.77 15.04 -23.83
C ARG A 188 -20.16 16.38 -23.21
N ALA A 189 -19.69 16.65 -21.99
CA ALA A 189 -19.90 17.95 -21.36
C ALA A 189 -19.00 19.03 -21.98
N PHE A 190 -19.50 20.26 -22.11
CA PHE A 190 -18.77 21.36 -22.70
C PHE A 190 -19.27 22.72 -22.23
N ALA A 191 -18.41 23.73 -22.29
CA ALA A 191 -18.79 25.13 -22.15
C ALA A 191 -18.30 25.89 -23.39
N PHE A 192 -19.13 26.79 -23.91
CA PHE A 192 -18.82 27.51 -25.15
C PHE A 192 -19.27 28.96 -25.08
N ALA A 193 -18.62 29.78 -25.90
CA ALA A 193 -19.00 31.15 -26.19
C ALA A 193 -19.22 31.30 -27.70
N VAL A 194 -20.12 32.21 -28.06
CA VAL A 194 -20.35 32.60 -29.46
C VAL A 194 -19.84 34.01 -29.66
N ALA A 195 -19.00 34.19 -30.67
CA ALA A 195 -18.48 35.48 -31.11
C ALA A 195 -18.93 35.73 -32.56
N GLU A 196 -19.44 36.93 -32.83
CA GLU A 196 -19.68 37.37 -34.21
C GLU A 196 -18.34 37.63 -34.90
N GLN A 197 -18.25 37.24 -36.17
CA GLN A 197 -17.04 37.49 -36.95
C GLN A 197 -17.09 38.91 -37.51
N THR A 198 -16.09 39.74 -37.19
CA THR A 198 -16.05 41.18 -37.49
C THR A 198 -16.17 41.53 -38.98
N ASP A 199 -15.90 40.57 -39.88
CA ASP A 199 -15.74 40.80 -41.32
C ASP A 199 -16.68 39.97 -42.21
N ALA A 200 -17.63 39.20 -41.66
CA ALA A 200 -18.53 38.33 -42.44
C ALA A 200 -19.89 38.05 -41.76
N THR A 201 -20.90 37.63 -42.52
CA THR A 201 -22.24 37.18 -42.04
C THR A 201 -22.21 35.87 -41.23
N GLY A 202 -21.10 35.57 -40.57
CA GLY A 202 -20.81 34.31 -39.90
C GLY A 202 -20.51 34.49 -38.41
N PHE A 203 -20.45 33.38 -37.68
CA PHE A 203 -20.08 33.38 -36.28
C PHE A 203 -19.04 32.30 -35.97
N GLU A 204 -18.26 32.57 -34.92
CA GLU A 204 -17.25 31.67 -34.40
C GLU A 204 -17.69 31.16 -33.03
N ILE A 205 -17.60 29.86 -32.83
CA ILE A 205 -17.81 29.22 -31.53
C ILE A 205 -16.44 28.85 -30.97
N GLN A 206 -16.15 29.29 -29.75
CA GLN A 206 -14.99 28.81 -29.00
C GLN A 206 -15.46 28.11 -27.74
N GLY A 207 -14.81 27.01 -27.37
CA GLY A 207 -15.22 26.28 -26.18
C GLY A 207 -14.20 25.32 -25.62
N VAL A 208 -14.59 24.76 -24.49
CA VAL A 208 -13.86 23.80 -23.68
C VAL A 208 -14.74 22.57 -23.52
N ALA A 209 -14.23 21.38 -23.84
CA ALA A 209 -15.00 20.15 -23.79
C ALA A 209 -14.29 19.04 -23.04
N VAL A 210 -15.05 18.20 -22.33
CA VAL A 210 -14.57 16.92 -21.82
C VAL A 210 -14.40 15.96 -22.99
N LEU A 211 -13.23 15.35 -23.13
CA LEU A 211 -12.90 14.50 -24.29
C LEU A 211 -13.46 13.07 -24.16
N ARG A 212 -13.77 12.64 -22.95
CA ARG A 212 -14.39 11.34 -22.68
C ARG A 212 -15.90 11.48 -22.64
N ASP A 213 -16.62 10.61 -23.31
CA ASP A 213 -18.08 10.54 -23.20
C ASP A 213 -18.55 9.65 -22.03
N ARG A 214 -19.86 9.59 -21.84
CA ARG A 214 -20.51 8.73 -20.84
C ARG A 214 -20.32 7.23 -21.06
N HIS A 215 -20.07 6.79 -22.30
CA HIS A 215 -19.85 5.39 -22.65
C HIS A 215 -18.38 4.97 -22.53
N GLY A 216 -17.48 5.93 -22.30
CA GLY A 216 -16.06 5.75 -22.08
C GLY A 216 -15.18 5.96 -23.31
N GLU A 217 -15.77 6.30 -24.48
CA GLU A 217 -15.05 6.67 -25.69
C GLU A 217 -14.32 8.01 -25.46
N ARG A 218 -13.03 8.04 -25.77
CA ARG A 218 -12.19 9.23 -25.58
C ARG A 218 -11.68 9.76 -26.91
N LEU A 219 -11.96 11.04 -27.17
CA LEU A 219 -11.33 11.78 -28.25
C LEU A 219 -9.90 12.15 -27.87
N THR A 220 -8.99 12.13 -28.85
CA THR A 220 -7.57 12.45 -28.64
C THR A 220 -7.31 13.96 -28.52
N GLY A 221 -8.26 14.81 -28.93
CA GLY A 221 -8.14 16.28 -28.84
C GLY A 221 -7.06 16.87 -29.77
N ASP A 222 -6.65 16.13 -30.79
CA ASP A 222 -5.67 16.51 -31.82
C ASP A 222 -6.31 16.48 -33.22
N ASP A 223 -5.52 16.69 -34.27
CA ASP A 223 -6.01 16.76 -35.67
C ASP A 223 -6.77 15.50 -36.11
N LYS A 224 -6.43 14.33 -35.55
CA LYS A 224 -7.15 13.09 -35.81
C LYS A 224 -8.57 13.17 -35.21
N ALA A 225 -8.70 13.63 -33.97
CA ALA A 225 -10.01 13.88 -33.37
C ALA A 225 -10.78 14.97 -34.12
N THR A 226 -10.10 16.02 -34.58
CA THR A 226 -10.71 17.06 -35.43
C THR A 226 -11.31 16.46 -36.70
N THR A 227 -10.59 15.60 -37.39
CA THR A 227 -11.09 14.93 -38.60
C THR A 227 -12.31 14.04 -38.31
N ILE A 228 -12.32 13.34 -37.18
CA ILE A 228 -13.46 12.50 -36.75
C ILE A 228 -14.70 13.36 -36.50
N VAL A 229 -14.54 14.45 -35.74
CA VAL A 229 -15.66 15.36 -35.41
C VAL A 229 -16.15 16.12 -36.65
N GLN A 230 -15.25 16.54 -37.54
CA GLN A 230 -15.60 17.20 -38.79
C GLN A 230 -16.45 16.28 -39.68
N LYS A 231 -16.03 15.02 -39.88
CA LYS A 231 -16.81 14.03 -40.65
C LYS A 231 -18.19 13.79 -40.05
N ARG A 232 -18.29 13.77 -38.72
CA ARG A 232 -19.57 13.64 -38.03
C ARG A 232 -20.48 14.81 -38.40
N LEU A 233 -20.01 16.05 -38.27
CA LEU A 233 -20.76 17.27 -38.62
C LEU A 233 -21.24 17.27 -40.08
N GLU A 234 -20.36 16.92 -41.02
CA GLU A 234 -20.69 16.84 -42.45
C GLU A 234 -21.79 15.80 -42.75
N ALA A 235 -21.77 14.67 -42.04
CA ALA A 235 -22.74 13.60 -42.22
C ALA A 235 -24.16 13.97 -41.76
N ALA A 236 -24.32 14.77 -40.71
CA ALA A 236 -25.65 15.22 -40.29
C ALA A 236 -26.17 16.43 -41.04
N ARG A 237 -25.27 17.33 -41.44
CA ARG A 237 -25.64 18.66 -41.93
C ARG A 237 -25.27 18.80 -43.40
N SER A 238 -25.70 17.84 -44.22
CA SER A 238 -25.41 17.75 -45.67
C SER A 238 -25.89 18.96 -46.51
N GLY A 239 -26.48 20.00 -45.89
CA GLY A 239 -26.87 21.27 -46.50
C GLY A 239 -26.10 22.52 -46.01
N GLU A 240 -25.40 22.48 -44.87
CA GLU A 240 -24.61 23.62 -44.32
C GLU A 240 -23.12 23.39 -44.60
N ARG A 241 -22.67 23.68 -45.83
CA ARG A 241 -21.30 23.37 -46.32
C ARG A 241 -20.17 24.25 -45.76
N ASP A 242 -20.44 25.09 -44.78
CA ASP A 242 -19.50 26.14 -44.34
C ASP A 242 -19.13 26.03 -42.84
N ILE A 243 -19.27 24.84 -42.25
CA ILE A 243 -18.91 24.57 -40.85
C ILE A 243 -17.55 23.88 -40.78
N ARG A 244 -16.58 24.52 -40.12
CA ARG A 244 -15.23 23.96 -39.88
C ARG A 244 -14.97 23.82 -38.38
N PHE A 245 -14.74 22.60 -37.92
CA PHE A 245 -14.35 22.28 -36.55
C PHE A 245 -12.83 22.11 -36.43
N GLN A 246 -12.24 22.57 -35.33
CA GLN A 246 -10.83 22.34 -34.99
C GLN A 246 -10.62 22.22 -33.47
N PHE A 247 -9.79 21.27 -33.04
CA PHE A 247 -9.24 21.27 -31.69
C PHE A 247 -7.96 22.13 -31.67
N THR A 248 -7.88 23.08 -30.74
CA THR A 248 -6.77 24.05 -30.64
C THR A 248 -5.81 23.72 -29.50
N GLY A 249 -6.17 22.77 -28.63
CA GLY A 249 -5.31 22.30 -27.56
C GLY A 249 -6.00 21.29 -26.66
N TYR A 250 -5.25 20.70 -25.74
CA TYR A 250 -5.77 19.74 -24.77
C TYR A 250 -5.02 19.80 -23.44
N GLY A 251 -5.59 19.21 -22.40
CA GLY A 251 -4.96 19.10 -21.09
C GLY A 251 -5.60 18.07 -20.17
N ASN A 252 -5.08 18.01 -18.94
CA ASN A 252 -5.40 17.00 -17.95
C ASN A 252 -5.95 17.62 -16.66
N GLY A 253 -6.99 16.99 -16.10
CA GLY A 253 -7.50 17.29 -14.77
C GLY A 253 -8.36 18.55 -14.65
N THR A 254 -8.97 18.68 -13.47
CA THR A 254 -9.92 19.77 -13.17
C THR A 254 -9.25 21.14 -13.07
N ASP A 255 -7.97 21.22 -12.69
CA ASP A 255 -7.24 22.49 -12.62
C ASP A 255 -7.06 23.09 -14.02
N TYR A 256 -6.69 22.28 -15.02
CA TYR A 256 -6.61 22.71 -16.41
C TYR A 256 -7.99 23.14 -16.91
N GLY A 257 -9.03 22.32 -16.69
CA GLY A 257 -10.39 22.65 -17.10
C GLY A 257 -10.90 23.96 -16.52
N ALA A 258 -10.80 24.12 -15.20
CA ALA A 258 -11.28 25.31 -14.50
C ALA A 258 -10.54 26.56 -14.98
N SER A 259 -9.23 26.48 -15.19
CA SER A 259 -8.46 27.59 -15.77
C SER A 259 -8.93 27.96 -17.17
N ARG A 260 -9.22 26.98 -18.03
CA ARG A 260 -9.66 27.23 -19.41
C ARG A 260 -11.09 27.76 -19.49
N VAL A 261 -12.01 27.26 -18.67
CA VAL A 261 -13.38 27.80 -18.61
C VAL A 261 -13.38 29.21 -18.01
N ARG A 262 -12.56 29.50 -16.98
CA ARG A 262 -12.40 30.87 -16.46
C ARG A 262 -11.88 31.82 -17.53
N ARG A 263 -10.85 31.42 -18.27
CA ARG A 263 -10.34 32.21 -19.39
C ARG A 263 -11.38 32.44 -20.48
N LEU A 264 -12.25 31.44 -20.75
CA LEU A 264 -13.36 31.61 -21.68
C LEU A 264 -14.35 32.67 -21.17
N VAL A 265 -14.69 32.66 -19.88
CA VAL A 265 -15.56 33.66 -19.23
C VAL A 265 -14.92 35.05 -19.22
N GLU A 266 -13.62 35.14 -18.95
CA GLU A 266 -12.86 36.40 -19.00
C GLU A 266 -12.84 37.00 -20.41
N ASN A 267 -12.65 36.15 -21.44
CA ASN A 267 -12.64 36.59 -22.83
C ASN A 267 -14.03 36.96 -23.36
N TYR A 268 -15.10 36.32 -22.85
CA TYR A 268 -16.48 36.51 -23.30
C TYR A 268 -17.44 36.76 -22.13
N PRO A 269 -17.35 37.91 -21.45
CA PRO A 269 -18.15 38.18 -20.25
C PRO A 269 -19.65 38.10 -20.52
N GLY A 270 -20.36 37.29 -19.72
CA GLY A 270 -21.82 37.09 -19.84
C GLY A 270 -22.27 36.34 -21.10
N ARG A 271 -21.35 35.87 -21.94
CA ARG A 271 -21.61 35.20 -23.23
C ARG A 271 -21.11 33.75 -23.25
N VAL A 272 -21.09 33.08 -22.09
CA VAL A 272 -20.68 31.68 -21.96
C VAL A 272 -21.84 30.85 -21.44
N GLN A 273 -22.11 29.71 -22.08
CA GLN A 273 -23.10 28.73 -21.66
C GLN A 273 -22.48 27.33 -21.57
N ASP A 274 -23.05 26.48 -20.71
CA ASP A 274 -22.75 25.05 -20.67
C ASP A 274 -23.62 24.24 -21.63
N GLU A 275 -23.43 22.92 -21.66
CA GLU A 275 -24.16 22.01 -22.55
C GLU A 275 -25.67 21.96 -22.27
N GLN A 276 -26.12 22.40 -21.09
CA GLN A 276 -27.55 22.53 -20.75
C GLN A 276 -28.12 23.91 -21.05
N GLY A 277 -27.32 24.84 -21.60
CA GLY A 277 -27.72 26.22 -21.83
C GLY A 277 -27.72 27.09 -20.58
N ARG A 278 -27.16 26.62 -19.45
CA ARG A 278 -27.05 27.43 -18.23
C ARG A 278 -25.89 28.42 -18.41
N PRO A 279 -26.08 29.70 -18.06
CA PRO A 279 -25.03 30.69 -18.21
C PRO A 279 -23.89 30.46 -17.19
N VAL A 280 -22.64 30.61 -17.65
CA VAL A 280 -21.44 30.60 -16.81
C VAL A 280 -20.98 32.04 -16.64
N MET A 281 -21.51 32.71 -15.61
CA MET A 281 -21.41 34.16 -15.47
C MET A 281 -20.07 34.67 -14.95
N ASP A 282 -19.37 33.89 -14.14
CA ASP A 282 -18.15 34.33 -13.47
C ASP A 282 -17.12 33.20 -13.27
N ALA A 283 -15.94 33.57 -12.78
CA ALA A 283 -14.84 32.64 -12.53
C ALA A 283 -15.16 31.60 -11.43
N ARG A 284 -16.11 31.90 -10.55
CA ARG A 284 -16.57 31.00 -9.49
C ARG A 284 -17.42 29.88 -10.08
N ARG A 285 -18.45 30.22 -10.86
CA ARG A 285 -19.32 29.25 -11.55
C ARG A 285 -18.51 28.39 -12.52
N ALA A 286 -17.54 28.97 -13.23
CA ALA A 286 -16.59 28.23 -14.06
C ALA A 286 -15.80 27.17 -13.26
N GLY A 287 -15.35 27.54 -12.05
CA GLY A 287 -14.66 26.61 -11.15
C GLY A 287 -15.59 25.51 -10.60
N GLU A 288 -16.80 25.88 -10.20
CA GLU A 288 -17.81 24.94 -9.68
C GLU A 288 -18.25 23.94 -10.75
N LEU A 289 -18.53 24.39 -11.97
CA LEU A 289 -18.88 23.54 -13.11
C LEU A 289 -17.84 22.42 -13.30
N VAL A 290 -16.55 22.78 -13.38
CA VAL A 290 -15.50 21.78 -13.62
C VAL A 290 -15.26 20.89 -12.39
N GLN A 291 -15.22 21.47 -11.18
CA GLN A 291 -14.84 20.72 -9.98
C GLN A 291 -15.96 19.86 -9.41
N GLN A 292 -17.22 20.24 -9.61
CA GLN A 292 -18.38 19.53 -9.07
C GLN A 292 -19.10 18.71 -10.13
N GLU A 293 -19.17 19.17 -11.39
CA GLU A 293 -19.99 18.51 -12.43
C GLU A 293 -19.14 17.69 -13.42
N TRP A 294 -17.97 18.19 -13.83
CA TRP A 294 -17.12 17.46 -14.81
C TRP A 294 -16.14 16.47 -14.19
N ARG A 295 -15.79 16.65 -12.91
CA ARG A 295 -14.72 15.92 -12.22
C ARG A 295 -14.78 14.39 -12.42
N ASP A 296 -15.97 13.81 -12.27
CA ASP A 296 -16.15 12.36 -12.35
C ASP A 296 -16.11 11.84 -13.80
N GLN A 297 -16.29 12.72 -14.78
CA GLN A 297 -16.23 12.38 -16.20
C GLN A 297 -14.77 12.34 -16.74
N LEU A 298 -13.84 13.06 -16.10
CA LEU A 298 -12.47 13.21 -16.61
C LEU A 298 -11.67 11.91 -16.55
N HIS A 299 -11.85 11.09 -15.51
CA HIS A 299 -11.04 9.91 -15.22
C HIS A 299 -9.52 10.18 -15.36
N SER A 300 -9.07 11.30 -14.81
CA SER A 300 -7.70 11.80 -14.97
C SER A 300 -6.65 10.79 -14.49
N ARG A 301 -5.68 10.50 -15.36
CA ARG A 301 -4.53 9.64 -15.08
C ARG A 301 -3.25 10.43 -15.33
N LYS A 302 -2.37 10.46 -14.33
CA LYS A 302 -1.00 10.95 -14.47
C LYS A 302 -0.02 9.80 -14.24
N PRO A 303 1.09 9.74 -14.99
CA PRO A 303 2.15 8.78 -14.70
C PRO A 303 2.68 9.02 -13.29
N ARG A 304 2.92 7.93 -12.58
CA ARG A 304 3.54 7.90 -11.25
C ARG A 304 4.76 7.00 -11.36
N ASP A 305 5.76 7.49 -12.07
CA ASP A 305 7.01 6.80 -12.32
C ASP A 305 8.04 7.15 -11.24
N VAL A 306 7.94 8.35 -10.66
CA VAL A 306 8.77 8.80 -9.54
C VAL A 306 7.91 9.38 -8.40
N MET A 307 8.41 9.24 -7.18
CA MET A 307 7.84 9.81 -5.96
C MET A 307 8.82 10.82 -5.36
N HIS A 308 8.29 11.95 -4.87
CA HIS A 308 9.03 12.90 -4.04
C HIS A 308 8.67 12.69 -2.57
N LEU A 309 9.63 12.21 -1.80
CA LEU A 309 9.54 12.02 -0.37
C LEU A 309 10.23 13.18 0.36
N ILE A 310 9.65 13.61 1.48
CA ILE A 310 10.23 14.57 2.41
C ILE A 310 10.33 13.90 3.78
N ILE A 311 11.53 13.90 4.32
CA ILE A 311 11.85 13.47 5.69
C ILE A 311 12.27 14.72 6.44
N SER A 312 11.73 14.99 7.64
CA SER A 312 12.09 16.22 8.37
C SER A 312 12.32 15.96 9.84
N ALA A 313 13.24 16.72 10.43
CA ALA A 313 13.50 16.77 11.86
C ALA A 313 13.39 18.21 12.38
N ARG A 314 13.33 18.39 13.69
CA ARG A 314 13.25 19.71 14.34
C ARG A 314 14.48 20.56 14.04
N ALA A 315 14.33 21.86 14.21
CA ALA A 315 15.46 22.79 14.24
C ALA A 315 16.57 22.27 15.16
N SER A 316 17.83 22.53 14.79
CA SER A 316 19.01 22.16 15.59
C SER A 316 19.22 20.65 15.82
N THR A 317 18.56 19.79 15.04
CA THR A 317 18.97 18.38 14.93
C THR A 317 20.31 18.32 14.20
N ASP A 318 21.23 17.47 14.68
CA ASP A 318 22.51 17.21 14.01
C ASP A 318 22.26 16.77 12.56
N THR A 319 22.77 17.57 11.61
CA THR A 319 22.51 17.39 10.18
C THR A 319 23.24 16.18 9.62
N VAL A 320 24.43 15.84 10.13
CA VAL A 320 25.21 14.68 9.68
C VAL A 320 24.52 13.41 10.14
N ALA A 321 24.23 13.30 11.44
CA ALA A 321 23.50 12.17 12.00
C ALA A 321 22.12 12.00 11.34
N PHE A 322 21.45 13.10 11.00
CA PHE A 322 20.15 13.05 10.32
C PHE A 322 20.27 12.60 8.86
N GLN A 323 21.31 13.03 8.14
CA GLN A 323 21.60 12.55 6.79
C GLN A 323 21.91 11.05 6.79
N ASP A 324 22.70 10.58 7.75
CA ASP A 324 23.06 9.17 7.89
C ASP A 324 21.84 8.31 8.24
N ALA A 325 20.98 8.79 9.15
CA ALA A 325 19.70 8.14 9.43
C ALA A 325 18.77 8.10 8.22
N ALA A 326 18.73 9.16 7.42
CA ALA A 326 17.95 9.20 6.18
C ALA A 326 18.51 8.22 5.13
N ARG A 327 19.85 8.10 5.01
CA ARG A 327 20.51 7.14 4.13
C ARG A 327 20.12 5.70 4.49
N ASP A 328 20.24 5.33 5.76
CA ASP A 328 19.86 4.00 6.25
C ASP A 328 18.37 3.72 6.07
N PHE A 329 17.53 4.74 6.29
CA PHE A 329 16.10 4.64 6.05
C PHE A 329 15.81 4.38 4.56
N LEU A 330 16.39 5.17 3.65
CA LEU A 330 16.16 5.02 2.21
C LEU A 330 16.69 3.67 1.70
N GLY A 331 17.90 3.27 2.11
CA GLY A 331 18.50 1.99 1.72
C GLY A 331 17.69 0.79 2.22
N SER A 332 17.16 0.87 3.45
CA SER A 332 16.32 -0.21 4.01
C SER A 332 14.90 -0.26 3.44
N GLN A 333 14.27 0.89 3.16
CA GLN A 333 12.89 0.92 2.65
C GLN A 333 12.78 0.73 1.15
N PHE A 334 13.78 1.20 0.40
CA PHE A 334 13.76 1.25 -1.06
C PHE A 334 14.91 0.44 -1.66
N GLY A 335 15.35 -0.63 -0.97
CA GLY A 335 16.32 -1.57 -1.49
C GLY A 335 15.91 -2.10 -2.86
N GLY A 336 16.82 -2.03 -3.83
CA GLY A 336 16.55 -2.41 -5.24
C GLY A 336 15.87 -1.33 -6.09
N HIS A 337 15.45 -0.20 -5.50
CA HIS A 337 14.97 0.96 -6.24
C HIS A 337 16.09 2.00 -6.42
N ARG A 338 16.01 2.74 -7.53
CA ARG A 338 16.87 3.92 -7.74
C ARG A 338 16.32 5.11 -6.98
N TYR A 339 17.18 5.83 -6.31
CA TYR A 339 16.79 7.07 -5.64
C TYR A 339 17.95 8.05 -5.59
N VAL A 340 17.59 9.33 -5.49
CA VAL A 340 18.52 10.40 -5.17
C VAL A 340 17.94 11.24 -4.03
N PHE A 341 18.77 11.74 -3.14
CA PHE A 341 18.33 12.57 -2.03
C PHE A 341 19.29 13.70 -1.70
N SER A 342 18.77 14.74 -1.05
CA SER A 342 19.54 15.92 -0.66
C SER A 342 19.03 16.45 0.67
N LEU A 343 19.94 16.84 1.56
CA LEU A 343 19.65 17.45 2.84
C LEU A 343 19.62 18.98 2.70
N HIS A 344 18.54 19.59 3.16
CA HIS A 344 18.34 21.04 3.21
C HIS A 344 18.30 21.47 4.68
N ASP A 345 19.18 22.41 5.03
CA ASP A 345 19.24 23.05 6.35
C ASP A 345 19.20 24.58 6.22
N ALA A 346 18.73 25.25 7.28
CA ALA A 346 18.60 26.71 7.31
C ALA A 346 19.91 27.44 6.99
N SER A 347 21.03 26.91 7.49
CA SER A 347 22.34 27.56 7.43
C SER A 347 22.99 27.47 6.05
N SER A 348 22.66 26.43 5.28
CA SER A 348 23.33 26.08 4.02
C SER A 348 22.42 26.16 2.79
N ASP A 349 21.11 26.38 2.95
CA ASP A 349 20.20 26.51 1.83
C ASP A 349 20.50 27.80 1.03
N PRO A 350 20.96 27.68 -0.23
CA PRO A 350 21.30 28.85 -1.04
C PRO A 350 20.06 29.64 -1.47
N LYS A 351 18.88 29.03 -1.40
CA LYS A 351 17.63 29.69 -1.75
C LYS A 351 17.32 30.78 -0.72
N ALA A 352 17.07 32.00 -1.20
CA ALA A 352 16.70 33.13 -0.35
C ALA A 352 15.47 32.81 0.52
N GLU A 353 15.46 33.33 1.74
CA GLU A 353 14.39 33.12 2.71
C GLU A 353 13.04 33.63 2.19
N ALA A 354 13.02 34.79 1.53
CA ALA A 354 11.83 35.34 0.87
C ALA A 354 11.28 34.43 -0.25
N ALA A 355 12.13 33.65 -0.91
CA ALA A 355 11.70 32.63 -1.87
C ALA A 355 11.31 31.29 -1.20
N GLY A 356 11.32 31.26 0.14
CA GLY A 356 10.97 30.11 0.94
C GLY A 356 12.08 29.10 1.18
N GLY A 357 13.34 29.50 1.00
CA GLY A 357 14.50 28.77 1.51
C GLY A 357 14.77 29.05 3.00
N LYS A 358 15.92 28.59 3.49
CA LYS A 358 16.42 28.82 4.86
C LYS A 358 15.40 28.47 5.96
N ARG A 359 14.68 27.37 5.78
CA ARG A 359 13.65 26.94 6.73
C ARG A 359 14.29 26.54 8.05
N PRO A 360 13.69 26.88 9.21
CA PRO A 360 14.30 26.62 10.51
C PRO A 360 14.45 25.12 10.85
N HIS A 361 13.84 24.23 10.09
CA HIS A 361 13.90 22.78 10.30
C HIS A 361 14.70 22.10 9.20
N VAL A 362 15.51 21.12 9.59
CA VAL A 362 16.26 20.28 8.65
C VAL A 362 15.33 19.29 7.96
N HIS A 363 15.51 19.10 6.66
CA HIS A 363 14.73 18.15 5.89
C HIS A 363 15.52 17.55 4.75
N VAL A 364 15.29 16.27 4.49
CA VAL A 364 15.79 15.55 3.32
C VAL A 364 14.68 15.47 2.29
N HIS A 365 15.00 15.87 1.06
CA HIS A 365 14.20 15.59 -0.11
C HIS A 365 14.77 14.35 -0.81
N ALA A 366 13.94 13.34 -1.05
CA ALA A 366 14.32 12.16 -1.83
C ALA A 366 13.40 12.00 -3.03
N ILE A 367 13.98 11.75 -4.20
CA ILE A 367 13.28 11.36 -5.43
C ILE A 367 13.54 9.87 -5.62
N VAL A 368 12.47 9.07 -5.67
CA VAL A 368 12.56 7.60 -5.72
C VAL A 368 11.82 7.09 -6.95
N ALA A 369 12.46 6.22 -7.74
CA ALA A 369 11.82 5.51 -8.82
C ALA A 369 10.77 4.53 -8.27
N MET A 370 9.52 4.66 -8.73
CA MET A 370 8.40 3.84 -8.27
C MET A 370 8.54 2.38 -8.66
N ARG A 371 9.39 2.07 -9.65
CA ARG A 371 9.67 0.72 -10.11
C ARG A 371 11.14 0.37 -9.84
N SER A 372 11.40 -0.85 -9.36
CA SER A 372 12.77 -1.39 -9.23
C SER A 372 13.29 -1.88 -10.57
N ASP A 373 14.59 -2.17 -10.66
CA ASP A 373 15.19 -2.84 -11.82
C ASP A 373 14.61 -4.25 -12.04
N ALA A 374 14.15 -4.92 -10.97
CA ALA A 374 13.45 -6.21 -11.03
C ALA A 374 11.96 -6.08 -11.42
N GLY A 375 11.43 -4.86 -11.46
CA GLY A 375 10.07 -4.55 -11.88
C GLY A 375 9.05 -4.37 -10.76
N ASP A 376 9.46 -4.54 -9.50
CA ASP A 376 8.64 -4.34 -8.30
C ASP A 376 8.18 -2.90 -8.18
N ARG A 377 7.01 -2.68 -7.56
CA ARG A 377 6.44 -1.35 -7.41
C ARG A 377 6.28 -0.97 -5.94
N ILE A 378 6.63 0.28 -5.61
CA ILE A 378 6.46 0.81 -4.26
C ILE A 378 4.97 0.95 -3.90
N GLU A 379 4.59 0.40 -2.75
CA GLU A 379 3.27 0.61 -2.15
C GLU A 379 3.23 1.94 -1.37
N THR A 380 2.20 2.75 -1.60
CA THR A 380 2.05 4.09 -0.98
C THR A 380 0.74 4.21 -0.18
N THR A 381 0.37 3.16 0.55
CA THR A 381 -0.85 3.12 1.39
C THR A 381 -0.62 3.79 2.75
N ILE A 382 -1.71 4.12 3.46
CA ILE A 382 -1.63 4.72 4.81
C ILE A 382 -0.84 3.82 5.79
N PRO A 383 -1.05 2.48 5.83
CA PRO A 383 -0.20 1.58 6.62
C PRO A 383 1.28 1.63 6.23
N ALA A 384 1.60 1.68 4.93
CA ALA A 384 2.99 1.78 4.47
C ALA A 384 3.68 3.04 5.02
N PHE A 385 3.05 4.22 4.93
CA PHE A 385 3.60 5.44 5.53
C PHE A 385 3.73 5.38 7.06
N ARG A 386 2.86 4.64 7.75
CA ARG A 386 3.00 4.41 9.19
C ARG A 386 4.26 3.59 9.47
N GLN A 387 4.49 2.53 8.69
CA GLN A 387 5.71 1.72 8.79
C GLN A 387 6.97 2.51 8.46
N TRP A 388 6.95 3.34 7.42
CA TRP A 388 8.09 4.20 7.08
C TRP A 388 8.46 5.15 8.21
N ARG A 389 7.47 5.72 8.91
CA ARG A 389 7.76 6.57 10.10
C ARG A 389 8.31 5.79 11.28
N LEU A 390 7.92 4.52 11.46
CA LEU A 390 8.51 3.64 12.46
C LEU A 390 9.98 3.36 12.14
N VAL A 391 10.29 3.00 10.90
CA VAL A 391 11.67 2.72 10.50
C VAL A 391 12.54 3.97 10.52
N MET A 392 12.03 5.12 10.08
CA MET A 392 12.77 6.38 10.20
C MET A 392 13.07 6.71 11.67
N ALA A 393 12.11 6.51 12.59
CA ALA A 393 12.36 6.72 14.02
C ALA A 393 13.40 5.75 14.58
N GLU A 394 13.38 4.48 14.14
CA GLU A 394 14.40 3.48 14.50
C GLU A 394 15.79 3.88 14.01
N LYS A 395 15.93 4.25 12.73
CA LYS A 395 17.22 4.67 12.16
C LYS A 395 17.73 5.95 12.81
N ALA A 396 16.85 6.94 13.03
CA ALA A 396 17.21 8.15 13.76
C ALA A 396 17.81 7.84 15.14
N ARG A 397 17.18 6.96 15.92
CA ARG A 397 17.71 6.57 17.25
C ARG A 397 19.04 5.82 17.18
N ALA A 398 19.25 4.99 16.16
CA ALA A 398 20.54 4.32 15.94
C ALA A 398 21.68 5.32 15.69
N HIS A 399 21.34 6.50 15.15
CA HIS A 399 22.25 7.63 14.93
C HIS A 399 22.18 8.69 16.03
N GLY A 400 21.71 8.34 17.23
CA GLY A 400 21.69 9.24 18.39
C GLY A 400 20.63 10.35 18.35
N ILE A 401 19.67 10.28 17.42
CA ILE A 401 18.56 11.24 17.33
C ILE A 401 17.33 10.64 18.00
N ASP A 402 16.98 11.16 19.17
CA ASP A 402 15.78 10.80 19.90
C ASP A 402 14.52 11.15 19.11
N MET A 403 13.98 10.18 18.39
CA MET A 403 12.84 10.34 17.50
C MET A 403 11.82 9.24 17.72
N GLU A 404 10.53 9.58 17.64
CA GLU A 404 9.44 8.63 17.79
C GLU A 404 8.39 8.79 16.68
N MET A 405 7.83 7.68 16.22
CA MET A 405 6.61 7.77 15.44
C MET A 405 5.51 8.38 16.31
N THR A 406 4.66 9.23 15.74
CA THR A 406 3.51 9.84 16.44
C THR A 406 2.25 9.74 15.59
N ASP A 407 1.14 9.40 16.23
CA ASP A 407 -0.20 9.54 15.69
C ASP A 407 -0.85 10.79 16.28
N ARG A 408 -1.66 11.52 15.50
CA ARG A 408 -2.36 12.71 16.02
C ARG A 408 -3.22 12.38 17.25
N ARG A 409 -3.75 11.16 17.31
CA ARG A 409 -4.61 10.67 18.40
C ARG A 409 -3.82 10.45 19.69
N ASP A 410 -2.49 10.30 19.62
CA ASP A 410 -1.63 10.15 20.79
C ASP A 410 -1.69 11.38 21.72
N ARG A 411 -2.03 12.57 21.18
CA ARG A 411 -2.00 13.86 21.90
C ARG A 411 -3.24 14.74 21.66
N ALA A 412 -4.30 14.15 21.10
CA ALA A 412 -5.48 14.87 20.59
C ALA A 412 -5.10 16.04 19.66
N SER A 413 -4.08 15.87 18.81
CA SER A 413 -3.68 16.92 17.87
C SER A 413 -4.68 17.06 16.71
N PRO A 414 -4.90 18.29 16.23
CA PRO A 414 -5.85 18.55 15.15
C PRO A 414 -5.38 17.98 13.81
N PRO A 415 -6.33 17.64 12.90
CA PRO A 415 -6.05 17.19 11.55
C PRO A 415 -5.17 18.19 10.78
N SER A 416 -4.39 17.69 9.82
CA SER A 416 -3.66 18.55 8.88
C SER A 416 -4.61 19.23 7.89
N TYR A 417 -4.17 20.37 7.37
CA TYR A 417 -4.75 21.03 6.20
C TYR A 417 -4.02 20.57 4.92
N THR A 418 -4.67 20.73 3.77
CA THR A 418 -4.10 20.41 2.46
C THR A 418 -3.59 21.68 1.76
N LYS A 419 -2.80 21.53 0.69
CA LYS A 419 -2.29 22.66 -0.10
C LYS A 419 -3.41 23.53 -0.67
N ASN A 420 -4.54 22.95 -1.06
CA ASN A 420 -5.65 23.68 -1.69
C ASN A 420 -6.55 24.39 -0.64
N GLN A 421 -6.35 24.08 0.64
CA GLN A 421 -7.08 24.69 1.75
C GLN A 421 -6.44 25.99 2.23
N VAL A 422 -5.19 26.26 1.84
CA VAL A 422 -4.43 27.38 2.38
C VAL A 422 -3.60 28.06 1.30
N ARG A 423 -3.35 29.36 1.47
CA ARG A 423 -2.49 30.17 0.61
C ARG A 423 -1.43 30.87 1.47
N PRO A 424 -0.15 30.84 1.08
CA PRO A 424 0.91 31.41 1.89
C PRO A 424 0.83 32.94 1.87
N LEU A 425 0.85 33.56 3.05
CA LEU A 425 0.97 35.01 3.23
C LEU A 425 2.42 35.46 3.30
N ASN A 426 3.27 34.62 3.88
CA ASN A 426 4.71 34.87 3.93
C ASN A 426 5.49 33.55 3.87
N THR A 427 6.75 33.69 3.54
CA THR A 427 7.72 32.59 3.43
C THR A 427 8.93 32.80 4.36
N VAL A 428 8.97 33.88 5.12
CA VAL A 428 10.03 34.15 6.11
C VAL A 428 9.81 33.28 7.36
N GLY A 429 10.86 32.61 7.82
CA GLY A 429 10.81 31.63 8.90
C GLY A 429 9.74 30.55 8.68
N ARG A 430 8.80 30.47 9.62
CA ARG A 430 7.72 29.48 9.61
C ARG A 430 6.51 30.01 8.82
N THR A 431 6.41 29.62 7.54
CA THR A 431 5.36 30.01 6.57
C THR A 431 3.99 30.22 7.22
N VAL A 432 3.50 31.44 7.17
CA VAL A 432 2.14 31.80 7.58
C VAL A 432 1.22 31.64 6.38
N TYR A 433 0.07 31.05 6.62
CA TYR A 433 -0.97 30.88 5.61
C TYR A 433 -2.27 31.57 6.05
N GLU A 434 -3.13 31.84 5.08
CA GLU A 434 -4.55 32.12 5.27
C GLU A 434 -5.39 31.01 4.62
N GLY A 435 -6.57 30.72 5.17
CA GLY A 435 -7.48 29.75 4.56
C GLY A 435 -8.09 30.24 3.24
N THR A 436 -8.34 29.30 2.33
CA THR A 436 -9.10 29.59 1.09
C THR A 436 -10.61 29.69 1.35
N THR A 437 -11.09 29.10 2.45
CA THR A 437 -12.46 29.22 2.97
C THR A 437 -12.43 29.39 4.47
N GLN A 438 -13.54 29.81 5.09
CA GLN A 438 -13.65 29.96 6.54
C GLN A 438 -13.34 28.64 7.28
N ALA A 439 -13.85 27.52 6.78
CA ALA A 439 -13.58 26.20 7.35
C ALA A 439 -12.10 25.80 7.21
N ALA A 440 -11.46 26.16 6.09
CA ALA A 440 -10.06 25.90 5.86
C ALA A 440 -9.15 26.78 6.75
N ASP A 441 -9.53 28.04 6.94
CA ASP A 441 -8.85 28.98 7.86
C ASP A 441 -8.95 28.49 9.31
N PHE A 442 -10.14 28.10 9.76
CA PHE A 442 -10.35 27.49 11.07
C PHE A 442 -9.46 26.26 11.28
N ARG A 443 -9.37 25.37 10.28
CA ARG A 443 -8.52 24.18 10.33
C ARG A 443 -7.03 24.55 10.43
N TYR A 444 -6.56 25.49 9.63
CA TYR A 444 -5.19 25.98 9.68
C TYR A 444 -4.86 26.59 11.05
N ARG A 445 -5.69 27.52 11.54
CA ARG A 445 -5.51 28.17 12.84
C ARG A 445 -5.52 27.17 13.99
N SER A 446 -6.49 26.24 13.99
CA SER A 446 -6.55 25.15 14.96
C SER A 446 -5.26 24.31 14.94
N LYS A 447 -4.75 23.99 13.74
CA LYS A 447 -3.49 23.24 13.60
C LYS A 447 -2.27 24.04 14.06
N ARG A 448 -2.25 25.35 13.85
CA ARG A 448 -1.16 26.24 14.27
C ARG A 448 -1.11 26.42 15.78
N ALA A 449 -2.27 26.59 16.41
CA ALA A 449 -2.40 26.72 17.86
C ALA A 449 -2.43 25.36 18.60
N ASP A 450 -2.33 24.23 17.86
CA ASP A 450 -2.43 22.87 18.38
C ASP A 450 -3.63 22.66 19.33
N VAL A 451 -4.78 23.19 18.92
CA VAL A 451 -6.05 23.10 19.67
C VAL A 451 -6.45 21.63 19.79
N PRO A 452 -6.78 21.12 21.00
CA PRO A 452 -7.21 19.75 21.18
C PRO A 452 -8.37 19.38 20.25
N PHE A 453 -8.20 18.29 19.51
CA PHE A 453 -9.17 17.77 18.56
C PHE A 453 -9.66 16.40 18.98
N ARG A 454 -10.98 16.28 19.09
CA ARG A 454 -11.66 15.04 19.45
C ARG A 454 -12.10 14.31 18.19
N ALA A 455 -11.76 13.03 18.12
CA ALA A 455 -12.19 12.21 17.00
C ALA A 455 -13.69 11.86 17.12
N SER A 456 -14.41 11.92 16.00
CA SER A 456 -15.84 11.58 15.93
C SER A 456 -16.09 10.07 15.82
N THR A 457 -15.18 9.32 15.20
CA THR A 457 -15.35 7.88 14.96
C THR A 457 -15.04 7.04 16.21
N ALA A 458 -15.86 6.02 16.49
CA ALA A 458 -15.67 5.11 17.63
C ALA A 458 -14.27 4.49 17.68
N ARG A 459 -13.75 3.97 16.55
CA ARG A 459 -12.39 3.41 16.44
C ARG A 459 -11.30 4.38 16.91
N SER A 460 -11.42 5.66 16.55
CA SER A 460 -10.45 6.67 16.96
C SER A 460 -10.61 7.08 18.42
N GLN A 461 -11.83 7.06 18.95
CA GLN A 461 -12.11 7.33 20.37
C GLN A 461 -11.50 6.23 21.25
N ILE A 462 -11.67 4.96 20.88
CA ILE A 462 -11.04 3.81 21.56
C ILE A 462 -9.51 3.98 21.58
N TYR A 463 -8.91 4.34 20.45
CA TYR A 463 -7.46 4.60 20.40
C TYR A 463 -7.05 5.76 21.31
N MET A 464 -7.79 6.87 21.32
CA MET A 464 -7.48 8.02 22.18
C MET A 464 -7.62 7.68 23.67
N GLN A 465 -8.59 6.85 24.03
CA GLN A 465 -8.75 6.34 25.40
C GLN A 465 -7.56 5.48 25.80
N ALA A 466 -7.13 4.54 24.95
CA ALA A 466 -5.93 3.74 25.19
C ALA A 466 -4.66 4.62 25.31
N ALA A 467 -4.54 5.66 24.48
CA ALA A 467 -3.46 6.63 24.60
C ALA A 467 -3.49 7.38 25.94
N ARG A 468 -4.69 7.78 26.42
CA ARG A 468 -4.84 8.44 27.72
C ARG A 468 -4.38 7.53 28.85
N GLU A 469 -4.80 6.27 28.84
CA GLU A 469 -4.39 5.26 29.82
C GLU A 469 -2.87 5.07 29.83
N GLU A 470 -2.24 5.01 28.65
CA GLU A 470 -0.79 4.88 28.57
C GLU A 470 -0.04 6.13 29.07
N TRP A 471 -0.54 7.33 28.80
CA TRP A 471 0.00 8.56 29.41
C TRP A 471 -0.13 8.56 30.93
N SER A 472 -1.28 8.16 31.48
CA SER A 472 -1.47 8.02 32.92
C SER A 472 -0.52 6.99 33.53
N ASN A 473 -0.31 5.87 32.85
CA ASN A 473 0.58 4.83 33.34
C ASN A 473 2.05 5.28 33.41
N ILE A 474 2.49 6.31 32.66
CA ILE A 474 3.86 6.83 32.73
C ILE A 474 4.12 7.52 34.08
N LEU A 475 3.13 8.19 34.65
CA LEU A 475 3.26 8.85 35.96
C LEU A 475 3.55 7.85 37.09
N ASN A 476 3.10 6.60 36.94
CA ASN A 476 3.31 5.55 37.93
C ASN A 476 4.76 5.02 37.96
N TYR A 477 5.59 5.37 36.98
CA TYR A 477 7.01 5.01 36.97
C TYR A 477 7.85 6.20 37.47
N GLY A 478 8.50 6.03 38.64
CA GLY A 478 9.23 7.10 39.35
C GLY A 478 10.33 7.83 38.57
N ALA A 479 10.77 7.29 37.42
CA ALA A 479 11.78 7.90 36.56
C ALA A 479 11.31 9.17 35.82
N PHE A 480 10.01 9.50 35.79
CA PHE A 480 9.46 10.58 34.98
C PHE A 480 8.92 11.79 35.76
N HIS A 481 9.23 11.92 37.05
CA HIS A 481 8.78 13.07 37.85
C HIS A 481 9.29 14.41 37.29
N ALA A 482 10.46 14.45 36.64
CA ALA A 482 10.99 15.65 35.99
C ALA A 482 10.15 16.14 34.78
N HIS A 483 9.22 15.31 34.27
CA HIS A 483 8.37 15.63 33.13
C HIS A 483 6.88 15.45 33.43
N SER A 484 6.49 15.45 34.71
CA SER A 484 5.11 15.28 35.15
C SER A 484 4.17 16.31 34.52
N ASP A 485 4.61 17.55 34.35
CA ASP A 485 3.79 18.64 33.80
C ASP A 485 3.41 18.38 32.33
N PHE A 486 4.37 17.92 31.52
CA PHE A 486 4.10 17.59 30.13
C PHE A 486 3.13 16.41 29.99
N VAL A 487 3.32 15.38 30.82
CA VAL A 487 2.47 14.18 30.85
C VAL A 487 1.06 14.54 31.32
N ASN A 488 0.93 15.29 32.42
CA ASN A 488 -0.35 15.80 32.93
C ASN A 488 -1.07 16.64 31.86
N ALA A 489 -0.35 17.52 31.16
CA ALA A 489 -0.92 18.27 30.06
C ALA A 489 -1.44 17.37 28.92
N GLN A 490 -0.76 16.26 28.59
CA GLN A 490 -1.27 15.32 27.59
C GLN A 490 -2.52 14.58 28.07
N ILE A 491 -2.57 14.18 29.35
CA ILE A 491 -3.75 13.55 29.95
C ILE A 491 -4.94 14.51 29.90
N THR A 492 -4.78 15.75 30.38
CA THR A 492 -5.85 16.77 30.34
C THR A 492 -6.33 17.08 28.93
N ARG A 493 -5.44 17.03 27.92
CA ARG A 493 -5.83 17.19 26.51
C ARG A 493 -6.72 16.05 26.01
N LEU A 494 -6.52 14.85 26.53
CA LEU A 494 -7.26 13.63 26.20
C LEU A 494 -8.49 13.43 27.11
N GLU A 495 -8.63 14.20 28.19
CA GLU A 495 -9.77 14.12 29.10
C GLU A 495 -11.08 14.53 28.41
N ASP A 496 -12.07 13.64 28.55
CA ASP A 496 -13.43 13.91 28.15
C ASP A 496 -14.10 14.86 29.15
N ARG A 497 -13.94 16.17 28.97
CA ARG A 497 -14.82 17.18 29.59
C ARG A 497 -16.25 17.13 29.05
N ARG A 498 -16.92 15.96 29.09
CA ARG A 498 -18.37 15.95 29.25
C ARG A 498 -18.63 16.31 30.71
N ARG A 499 -19.39 17.38 30.96
CA ARG A 499 -20.18 17.39 32.21
C ARG A 499 -20.99 16.10 32.19
N PRO A 500 -20.92 15.23 33.20
CA PRO A 500 -21.96 14.21 33.34
C PRO A 500 -23.27 14.99 33.44
N ILE A 501 -24.13 14.85 32.45
CA ILE A 501 -25.52 15.30 32.59
C ILE A 501 -26.02 14.57 33.82
N GLY A 502 -26.42 15.37 34.81
CA GLY A 502 -26.76 14.91 36.14
C GLY A 502 -27.75 13.77 36.11
N VAL A 503 -27.54 12.83 37.01
CA VAL A 503 -28.51 11.83 37.43
C VAL A 503 -29.81 12.55 37.84
N SER A 504 -30.81 12.54 36.97
CA SER A 504 -32.21 12.79 37.36
C SER A 504 -33.03 11.52 37.08
N SER A 505 -33.35 10.84 38.18
CA SER A 505 -34.53 10.01 38.42
C SER A 505 -35.04 9.05 37.32
N ARG A 506 -34.73 7.77 37.54
CA ARG A 506 -35.64 6.60 37.49
C ARG A 506 -37.00 6.79 36.80
N SER A 507 -37.06 6.60 35.49
CA SER A 507 -38.27 6.10 34.80
C SER A 507 -38.02 5.48 33.41
N ASP A 508 -36.81 5.00 33.10
CA ASP A 508 -36.47 4.62 31.71
C ASP A 508 -35.65 3.33 31.58
N ARG A 509 -35.99 2.31 32.39
CA ARG A 509 -35.28 1.00 32.37
C ARG A 509 -35.71 0.06 31.25
N ASP A 510 -36.85 0.30 30.58
CA ASP A 510 -37.32 -0.58 29.51
C ASP A 510 -36.96 -0.08 28.10
N ALA A 511 -36.87 1.24 27.87
CA ALA A 511 -36.45 1.79 26.58
C ALA A 511 -34.92 1.69 26.32
N THR A 512 -34.11 1.71 27.39
CA THR A 512 -32.65 1.63 27.30
C THR A 512 -32.14 0.24 26.92
N ASN A 513 -32.89 -0.82 27.22
CA ASN A 513 -32.48 -2.19 26.90
C ASN A 513 -32.65 -2.49 25.39
N SER A 514 -33.73 -1.98 24.76
CA SER A 514 -33.94 -2.13 23.32
C SER A 514 -32.93 -1.33 22.49
N ALA A 515 -32.64 -0.08 22.89
CA ALA A 515 -31.65 0.75 22.21
C ALA A 515 -30.20 0.23 22.37
N SER A 516 -29.90 -0.40 23.51
CA SER A 516 -28.65 -1.11 23.78
C SER A 516 -28.48 -2.33 22.87
N GLN A 517 -29.50 -3.19 22.79
CA GLN A 517 -29.51 -4.37 21.94
C GLN A 517 -29.43 -4.01 20.46
N PHE A 518 -30.18 -2.99 20.03
CA PHE A 518 -30.09 -2.47 18.66
C PHE A 518 -28.69 -1.98 18.31
N ARG A 519 -28.03 -1.21 19.19
CA ARG A 519 -26.64 -0.76 18.97
C ARG A 519 -25.67 -1.93 18.85
N ILE A 520 -25.83 -2.97 19.66
CA ILE A 520 -24.99 -4.18 19.57
C ILE A 520 -25.19 -4.86 18.21
N GLN A 521 -26.43 -4.97 17.73
CA GLN A 521 -26.73 -5.61 16.44
C GLN A 521 -26.28 -4.78 15.24
N VAL A 522 -26.39 -3.45 15.30
CA VAL A 522 -25.85 -2.54 14.27
C VAL A 522 -24.32 -2.58 14.23
N VAL A 523 -23.65 -2.70 15.38
CA VAL A 523 -22.20 -2.89 15.43
C VAL A 523 -21.80 -4.22 14.80
N LYS A 524 -22.48 -5.33 15.12
CA LYS A 524 -22.26 -6.64 14.48
C LYS A 524 -22.51 -6.61 12.97
N LEU A 525 -23.54 -5.90 12.51
CA LEU A 525 -23.80 -5.69 11.09
C LEU A 525 -22.66 -4.90 10.44
N SER A 526 -22.20 -3.82 11.07
CA SER A 526 -21.08 -3.02 10.56
C SER A 526 -19.77 -3.80 10.52
N GLU A 527 -19.56 -4.71 11.48
CA GLU A 527 -18.41 -5.62 11.52
C GLU A 527 -18.51 -6.65 10.39
N LEU A 528 -19.67 -7.30 10.18
CA LEU A 528 -19.88 -8.22 9.05
C LEU A 528 -19.76 -7.55 7.67
N VAL A 529 -20.19 -6.31 7.53
CA VAL A 529 -20.03 -5.54 6.29
C VAL A 529 -18.58 -5.07 6.09
N SER A 530 -17.86 -4.76 7.18
CA SER A 530 -16.46 -4.27 7.14
C SER A 530 -15.40 -5.39 7.08
N GLU A 531 -15.67 -6.56 7.69
CA GLU A 531 -14.85 -7.78 7.57
C GLU A 531 -14.75 -8.27 6.12
N GLY A 532 -15.61 -7.75 5.23
CA GLY A 532 -15.47 -7.92 3.79
C GLY A 532 -14.15 -7.39 3.22
N GLU A 533 -13.42 -6.45 3.84
CA GLU A 533 -12.16 -5.95 3.25
C GLU A 533 -11.06 -7.02 3.10
N ASP A 534 -11.15 -8.19 3.75
CA ASP A 534 -10.23 -9.33 3.58
C ASP A 534 -10.67 -10.37 2.53
N MET A 535 -11.76 -10.14 1.78
CA MET A 535 -12.48 -11.21 1.06
C MET A 535 -12.39 -11.23 -0.48
N HIS A 536 -11.17 -11.18 -1.05
CA HIS A 536 -10.98 -11.39 -2.49
C HIS A 536 -10.96 -12.88 -2.94
N HIS A 537 -11.24 -13.84 -2.04
CA HIS A 537 -11.01 -15.26 -2.28
C HIS A 537 -12.10 -16.23 -1.77
N MET A 538 -13.31 -15.77 -1.42
CA MET A 538 -14.36 -16.70 -0.95
C MET A 538 -15.00 -17.50 -2.09
N THR A 539 -15.16 -18.79 -1.85
CA THR A 539 -15.92 -19.72 -2.70
C THR A 539 -17.41 -19.41 -2.65
N ARG A 540 -18.18 -19.83 -3.67
CA ARG A 540 -19.65 -19.66 -3.72
C ARG A 540 -20.36 -20.14 -2.45
N SER A 541 -19.93 -21.26 -1.86
CA SER A 541 -20.49 -21.80 -0.62
C SER A 541 -20.21 -20.92 0.61
N GLU A 542 -19.03 -20.33 0.68
CA GLU A 542 -18.69 -19.38 1.75
C GLU A 542 -19.49 -18.08 1.59
N PHE A 543 -19.68 -17.62 0.35
CA PHE A 543 -20.47 -16.42 0.06
C PHE A 543 -21.94 -16.56 0.46
N VAL A 544 -22.57 -17.71 0.19
CA VAL A 544 -23.94 -18.01 0.64
C VAL A 544 -24.04 -18.00 2.17
N THR A 545 -23.02 -18.52 2.86
CA THR A 545 -22.96 -18.50 4.33
C THR A 545 -22.80 -17.08 4.87
N TYR A 546 -22.04 -16.23 4.19
CA TYR A 546 -21.91 -14.81 4.48
C TYR A 546 -23.22 -14.06 4.29
N GLU A 547 -23.88 -14.22 3.14
CA GLU A 547 -25.18 -13.61 2.84
C GLU A 547 -26.22 -13.96 3.92
N LYS A 548 -26.29 -15.23 4.31
CA LYS A 548 -27.18 -15.70 5.37
C LYS A 548 -26.88 -15.05 6.72
N ARG A 549 -25.60 -14.81 7.05
CA ARG A 549 -25.20 -14.12 8.29
C ARG A 549 -25.61 -12.65 8.27
N VAL A 550 -25.43 -11.95 7.16
CA VAL A 550 -25.84 -10.55 6.99
C VAL A 550 -27.36 -10.41 7.14
N GLU A 551 -28.15 -11.25 6.47
CA GLU A 551 -29.62 -11.21 6.59
C GLU A 551 -30.09 -11.60 8.00
N THR A 552 -29.44 -12.57 8.65
CA THR A 552 -29.77 -12.93 10.04
C THR A 552 -29.49 -11.76 11.00
N SER A 553 -28.41 -11.02 10.79
CA SER A 553 -28.09 -9.83 11.59
C SER A 553 -29.03 -8.65 11.32
N LEU A 554 -29.44 -8.44 10.06
CA LEU A 554 -30.49 -7.46 9.73
C LEU A 554 -31.81 -7.81 10.41
N PHE A 555 -32.24 -9.07 10.35
CA PHE A 555 -33.47 -9.53 11.00
C PHE A 555 -33.43 -9.39 12.54
N GLN A 556 -32.29 -9.70 13.17
CA GLN A 556 -32.12 -9.50 14.61
C GLN A 556 -32.08 -8.03 15.01
N ALA A 557 -31.51 -7.17 14.16
CA ALA A 557 -31.52 -5.72 14.37
C ALA A 557 -32.95 -5.18 14.27
N GLU A 558 -33.72 -5.56 13.25
CA GLU A 558 -35.13 -5.15 13.05
C GLU A 558 -36.00 -5.51 14.27
N ARG A 559 -35.84 -6.71 14.82
CA ARG A 559 -36.61 -7.18 15.98
C ARG A 559 -36.27 -6.45 17.30
N ALA A 560 -35.08 -5.83 17.38
CA ALA A 560 -34.63 -5.08 18.56
C ALA A 560 -34.99 -3.59 18.53
N MET A 561 -35.65 -3.11 17.46
CA MET A 561 -35.94 -1.70 17.22
C MET A 561 -37.26 -1.20 17.81
N SER A 562 -37.30 0.10 18.13
CA SER A 562 -38.51 0.89 18.37
C SER A 562 -39.03 1.56 17.09
N SER A 563 -40.31 1.94 17.06
CA SER A 563 -40.99 2.54 15.89
C SER A 563 -40.31 3.79 15.33
N ASP A 564 -39.64 4.57 16.17
CA ASP A 564 -39.13 5.90 15.82
C ASP A 564 -37.88 5.86 14.92
N ASN A 565 -37.15 4.74 14.88
CA ASN A 565 -35.91 4.61 14.09
C ASN A 565 -36.07 3.78 12.81
N ARG A 566 -37.30 3.36 12.48
CA ARG A 566 -37.57 2.40 11.40
C ARG A 566 -37.05 2.87 10.03
N LYS A 567 -37.20 4.17 9.73
CA LYS A 567 -36.76 4.76 8.47
C LYS A 567 -35.23 4.73 8.29
N ASP A 568 -34.48 5.07 9.34
CA ASP A 568 -33.02 5.07 9.32
C ASP A 568 -32.47 3.64 9.19
N PHE A 569 -33.15 2.65 9.79
CA PHE A 569 -32.78 1.25 9.62
C PHE A 569 -33.11 0.70 8.24
N GLU A 570 -34.24 1.08 7.65
CA GLU A 570 -34.57 0.70 6.28
C GLU A 570 -33.50 1.19 5.29
N GLU A 571 -32.95 2.39 5.50
CA GLU A 571 -31.83 2.92 4.72
C GLU A 571 -30.54 2.11 4.93
N ILE A 572 -30.21 1.74 6.18
CA ILE A 572 -29.04 0.91 6.49
C ILE A 572 -29.17 -0.50 5.93
N ALA A 573 -30.37 -1.09 6.02
CA ALA A 573 -30.67 -2.42 5.50
C ALA A 573 -30.60 -2.45 3.96
N ALA A 574 -31.08 -1.39 3.30
CA ALA A 574 -30.94 -1.23 1.85
C ALA A 574 -29.46 -1.14 1.43
N ALA A 575 -28.66 -0.31 2.10
CA ALA A 575 -27.24 -0.18 1.82
C ALA A 575 -26.46 -1.50 2.07
N ALA A 576 -26.81 -2.24 3.13
CA ALA A 576 -26.19 -3.54 3.42
C ALA A 576 -26.51 -4.59 2.34
N ARG A 577 -27.77 -4.63 1.85
CA ARG A 577 -28.19 -5.53 0.77
C ARG A 577 -27.59 -5.16 -0.58
N GLU A 578 -27.50 -3.86 -0.89
CA GLU A 578 -26.81 -3.36 -2.09
C GLU A 578 -25.33 -3.76 -2.08
N HIS A 579 -24.66 -3.65 -0.93
CA HIS A 579 -23.28 -4.09 -0.76
C HIS A 579 -23.12 -5.61 -0.97
N VAL A 580 -24.04 -6.43 -0.45
CA VAL A 580 -24.03 -7.88 -0.71
C VAL A 580 -24.28 -8.18 -2.21
N ALA A 581 -25.19 -7.47 -2.86
CA ALA A 581 -25.52 -7.65 -4.28
C ALA A 581 -24.33 -7.30 -5.21
N ALA A 582 -23.70 -6.14 -5.02
CA ALA A 582 -22.51 -5.74 -5.79
C ALA A 582 -21.36 -6.75 -5.64
N ARG A 583 -21.32 -7.45 -4.52
CA ARG A 583 -20.27 -8.41 -4.18
C ARG A 583 -20.54 -9.80 -4.76
N ARG A 584 -21.81 -10.18 -4.91
CA ARG A 584 -22.23 -11.36 -5.68
C ARG A 584 -21.76 -11.25 -7.12
N GLU A 585 -22.00 -10.09 -7.75
CA GLU A 585 -21.57 -9.82 -9.13
C GLU A 585 -20.05 -9.91 -9.29
N LEU A 586 -19.28 -9.39 -8.32
CA LEU A 586 -17.82 -9.48 -8.34
C LEU A 586 -17.33 -10.94 -8.21
N MET A 587 -17.96 -11.75 -7.36
CA MET A 587 -17.64 -13.17 -7.18
C MET A 587 -17.93 -13.98 -8.44
N GLU A 588 -19.11 -13.79 -9.04
CA GLU A 588 -19.51 -14.41 -10.30
C GLU A 588 -18.55 -14.04 -11.44
N PHE A 589 -18.11 -12.77 -11.50
CA PHE A 589 -17.11 -12.31 -12.46
C PHE A 589 -15.74 -13.00 -12.29
N THR A 590 -15.29 -13.26 -11.06
CA THR A 590 -14.05 -14.01 -10.80
C THR A 590 -14.15 -15.50 -11.12
N GLU A 591 -15.31 -16.14 -10.91
CA GLU A 591 -15.56 -17.54 -11.31
C GLU A 591 -15.61 -17.68 -12.85
N GLU A 592 -16.15 -16.68 -13.55
CA GLU A 592 -16.13 -16.63 -15.02
C GLU A 592 -14.72 -16.44 -15.61
N GLN A 593 -13.86 -15.66 -14.95
CA GLN A 593 -12.47 -15.44 -15.38
C GLN A 593 -11.59 -16.68 -15.16
N THR A 594 -11.86 -17.45 -14.12
CA THR A 594 -11.14 -18.69 -13.81
C THR A 594 -11.58 -19.85 -14.70
N SER A 595 -12.84 -19.88 -15.14
CA SER A 595 -13.36 -20.88 -16.10
C SER A 595 -12.98 -20.62 -17.57
N LYS A 596 -12.57 -19.40 -17.94
CA LYS A 596 -12.21 -19.01 -19.32
C LYS A 596 -10.71 -19.06 -19.67
N ARG A 597 -9.81 -19.49 -18.75
CA ARG A 597 -8.37 -19.68 -19.06
C ARG A 597 -8.11 -21.13 -19.49
N PRO A 598 -7.43 -21.39 -20.63
CA PRO A 598 -7.01 -22.74 -20.98
C PRO A 598 -5.91 -23.16 -19.99
N ALA A 599 -6.24 -24.10 -19.10
CA ALA A 599 -5.36 -24.54 -18.03
C ALA A 599 -4.35 -25.59 -18.53
N SER A 600 -3.07 -25.35 -18.25
CA SER A 600 -1.98 -26.31 -18.41
C SER A 600 -2.15 -27.49 -17.44
N ARG A 601 -1.82 -28.69 -17.93
CA ARG A 601 -2.07 -30.01 -17.30
C ARG A 601 -1.49 -30.21 -15.88
N GLU A 602 -0.63 -29.33 -15.38
CA GLU A 602 -0.03 -29.40 -14.03
C GLU A 602 -0.86 -28.74 -12.92
N SER A 603 -1.80 -27.85 -13.25
CA SER A 603 -2.61 -27.18 -12.22
C SER A 603 -3.78 -28.01 -11.71
N LEU A 604 -4.23 -29.02 -12.47
CA LEU A 604 -5.36 -29.89 -12.11
C LEU A 604 -5.02 -30.89 -10.99
N SER A 605 -3.75 -31.31 -10.83
CA SER A 605 -3.38 -32.21 -9.73
C SER A 605 -3.35 -31.47 -8.39
N ARG A 606 -2.80 -30.25 -8.35
CA ARG A 606 -2.68 -29.46 -7.12
C ARG A 606 -3.99 -28.90 -6.59
N THR A 607 -5.00 -28.68 -7.43
CA THR A 607 -6.34 -28.25 -6.99
C THR A 607 -7.15 -29.43 -6.47
N ALA A 608 -7.04 -30.60 -7.10
CA ALA A 608 -7.67 -31.83 -6.61
C ALA A 608 -7.11 -32.28 -5.25
N ASP A 609 -5.78 -32.25 -5.09
CA ASP A 609 -5.12 -32.62 -3.81
C ASP A 609 -5.54 -31.70 -2.66
N ARG A 610 -5.69 -30.38 -2.90
CA ARG A 610 -6.11 -29.41 -1.87
C ARG A 610 -7.57 -29.55 -1.48
N GLU A 611 -8.46 -29.85 -2.42
CA GLU A 611 -9.88 -30.08 -2.12
C GLU A 611 -10.07 -31.40 -1.35
N ASP A 612 -9.27 -32.43 -1.64
CA ASP A 612 -9.29 -33.70 -0.91
C ASP A 612 -8.72 -33.57 0.50
N GLU A 613 -7.64 -32.80 0.70
CA GLU A 613 -7.10 -32.46 2.02
C GLU A 613 -8.11 -31.69 2.88
N GLN A 614 -8.80 -30.71 2.29
CA GLN A 614 -9.81 -29.92 2.99
C GLN A 614 -11.04 -30.75 3.39
N ARG A 615 -11.49 -31.68 2.53
CA ARG A 615 -12.58 -32.62 2.86
C ARG A 615 -12.17 -33.57 3.99
N ARG A 616 -10.95 -34.13 3.93
CA ARG A 616 -10.40 -34.98 5.01
C ARG A 616 -10.31 -34.23 6.33
N TRP A 617 -9.94 -32.96 6.30
CA TRP A 617 -9.87 -32.09 7.47
C TRP A 617 -11.26 -31.85 8.09
N SER A 618 -12.25 -31.50 7.29
CA SER A 618 -13.62 -31.27 7.77
C SER A 618 -14.26 -32.53 8.35
N ASP A 619 -14.08 -33.67 7.70
CA ASP A 619 -14.56 -34.98 8.12
C ASP A 619 -13.85 -35.47 9.41
N ALA A 620 -12.57 -35.16 9.57
CA ALA A 620 -11.79 -35.41 10.79
C ALA A 620 -12.27 -34.57 12.00
N VAL A 621 -12.59 -33.29 11.79
CA VAL A 621 -13.13 -32.40 12.82
C VAL A 621 -14.52 -32.86 13.27
N GLU A 622 -15.34 -33.35 12.35
CA GLU A 622 -16.69 -33.84 12.63
C GLU A 622 -16.68 -35.14 13.44
N ARG A 623 -15.72 -36.05 13.21
CA ARG A 623 -15.63 -37.34 13.92
C ARG A 623 -14.90 -37.30 15.25
N HIS A 624 -13.87 -36.46 15.40
CA HIS A 624 -12.95 -36.51 16.54
C HIS A 624 -12.91 -35.23 17.39
N GLY A 625 -13.62 -34.18 16.96
CA GLY A 625 -13.63 -32.89 17.62
C GLY A 625 -12.48 -31.98 17.19
N LEU A 626 -12.74 -30.67 17.21
CA LEU A 626 -11.84 -29.64 16.68
C LEU A 626 -10.46 -29.65 17.36
N ASP A 627 -10.41 -29.84 18.68
CA ASP A 627 -9.16 -29.81 19.44
C ASP A 627 -8.26 -31.02 19.15
N ALA A 628 -8.84 -32.21 18.99
CA ALA A 628 -8.10 -33.42 18.65
C ALA A 628 -7.59 -33.39 17.20
N ALA A 629 -8.38 -32.87 16.26
CA ALA A 629 -7.98 -32.67 14.87
C ALA A 629 -6.88 -31.61 14.76
N ALA A 630 -7.03 -30.46 15.42
CA ALA A 630 -6.02 -29.40 15.48
C ALA A 630 -4.68 -29.89 16.04
N ALA A 631 -4.71 -30.67 17.13
CA ALA A 631 -3.52 -31.25 17.72
C ALA A 631 -2.83 -32.28 16.79
N ALA A 632 -3.60 -33.14 16.13
CA ALA A 632 -3.09 -34.12 15.17
C ALA A 632 -2.41 -33.44 13.97
N ASN A 633 -3.06 -32.43 13.38
CA ASN A 633 -2.52 -31.70 12.23
C ASN A 633 -1.20 -31.01 12.56
N LYS A 634 -1.17 -30.33 13.71
CA LYS A 634 0.02 -29.63 14.16
C LYS A 634 1.20 -30.59 14.29
N ALA A 635 0.97 -31.75 14.90
CA ALA A 635 1.99 -32.77 15.08
C ALA A 635 2.49 -33.35 13.74
N LEU A 636 1.59 -33.64 12.79
CA LEU A 636 1.96 -34.16 11.47
C LEU A 636 2.71 -33.14 10.62
N VAL A 637 2.26 -31.88 10.60
CA VAL A 637 2.94 -30.77 9.91
C VAL A 637 4.34 -30.52 10.50
N ASP A 638 4.47 -30.57 11.83
CA ASP A 638 5.77 -30.42 12.48
C ASP A 638 6.73 -31.57 12.11
N ILE A 639 6.25 -32.82 11.98
CA ILE A 639 7.05 -33.97 11.50
C ILE A 639 7.50 -33.76 10.05
N GLU A 640 6.57 -33.41 9.15
CA GLU A 640 6.88 -33.18 7.73
C GLU A 640 7.87 -32.02 7.54
N ARG A 641 7.72 -30.95 8.31
CA ARG A 641 8.66 -29.82 8.28
C ARG A 641 10.08 -30.26 8.61
N VAL A 642 10.26 -31.05 9.67
CA VAL A 642 11.59 -31.51 10.07
C VAL A 642 12.15 -32.54 9.08
N ARG A 643 11.33 -33.43 8.54
CA ARG A 643 11.73 -34.36 7.46
C ARG A 643 12.20 -33.62 6.21
N GLY A 644 11.45 -32.63 5.75
CA GLY A 644 11.85 -31.78 4.62
C GLY A 644 13.17 -31.03 4.87
N ALA A 645 13.41 -30.59 6.11
CA ALA A 645 14.70 -29.98 6.48
C ALA A 645 15.86 -30.99 6.45
N ILE A 646 15.63 -32.24 6.83
CA ILE A 646 16.64 -33.33 6.74
C ILE A 646 16.94 -33.66 5.28
N GLU A 647 15.92 -33.79 4.42
CA GLU A 647 16.10 -34.08 2.99
C GLU A 647 16.91 -32.98 2.28
N GLN A 648 16.66 -31.71 2.60
CA GLN A 648 17.40 -30.57 2.03
C GLN A 648 18.89 -30.55 2.45
N LEU A 649 19.25 -31.15 3.59
CA LEU A 649 20.64 -31.25 4.04
C LEU A 649 21.37 -32.46 3.47
N GLN A 650 20.67 -33.56 3.19
CA GLN A 650 21.27 -34.77 2.61
C GLN A 650 21.83 -34.56 1.19
N GLY A 651 21.40 -33.51 0.48
CA GLY A 651 21.95 -33.10 -0.82
C GLY A 651 23.26 -32.29 -0.76
N ARG A 652 23.81 -32.02 0.43
CA ARG A 652 25.06 -31.26 0.62
C ARG A 652 26.10 -32.14 1.31
N GLU A 653 27.24 -32.35 0.66
CA GLU A 653 28.26 -33.34 1.06
C GLU A 653 29.03 -33.02 2.36
N GLN A 654 28.67 -31.96 3.09
CA GLN A 654 29.24 -31.63 4.39
C GLN A 654 28.19 -30.94 5.27
N ILE A 655 27.83 -31.58 6.40
CA ILE A 655 27.54 -31.05 7.74
C ILE A 655 26.85 -32.19 8.53
N ASP A 656 27.64 -32.97 9.29
CA ASP A 656 27.16 -34.09 10.11
C ASP A 656 26.39 -33.59 11.36
N ASP A 657 26.77 -32.43 11.92
CA ASP A 657 26.18 -31.91 13.16
C ASP A 657 24.75 -31.39 12.99
N GLY A 658 24.45 -30.66 11.91
CA GLY A 658 23.10 -30.14 11.63
C GLY A 658 22.09 -31.25 11.30
N ALA A 659 22.56 -32.33 10.68
CA ALA A 659 21.75 -33.52 10.44
C ALA A 659 21.43 -34.26 11.75
N ARG A 660 22.36 -34.29 12.73
CA ARG A 660 22.12 -34.88 14.06
C ARG A 660 21.07 -34.09 14.84
N THR A 661 21.17 -32.77 14.90
CA THR A 661 20.20 -31.94 15.62
C THR A 661 18.78 -32.06 15.07
N LEU A 662 18.62 -32.12 13.75
CA LEU A 662 17.31 -32.29 13.12
C LEU A 662 16.75 -33.71 13.30
N LYS A 663 17.61 -34.74 13.34
CA LYS A 663 17.19 -36.10 13.71
C LYS A 663 16.70 -36.19 15.15
N GLU A 664 17.31 -35.46 16.08
CA GLU A 664 16.83 -35.35 17.46
C GLU A 664 15.49 -34.60 17.54
N GLU A 665 15.34 -33.51 16.79
CA GLU A 665 14.08 -32.78 16.71
C GLU A 665 12.97 -33.65 16.09
N LEU A 666 13.27 -34.44 15.07
CA LEU A 666 12.32 -35.38 14.45
C LEU A 666 11.85 -36.43 15.47
N ARG A 667 12.77 -37.00 16.27
CA ARG A 667 12.42 -37.94 17.34
C ARG A 667 11.49 -37.30 18.37
N LEU A 668 11.72 -36.04 18.74
CA LEU A 668 10.86 -35.32 19.67
C LEU A 668 9.46 -35.09 19.10
N GLN A 669 9.33 -34.74 17.82
CA GLN A 669 8.01 -34.55 17.20
C GLN A 669 7.28 -35.88 17.04
N LEU A 670 7.98 -36.96 16.67
CA LEU A 670 7.44 -38.32 16.62
C LEU A 670 6.95 -38.79 18.00
N SER A 671 7.64 -38.46 19.10
CA SER A 671 7.18 -38.84 20.45
C SER A 671 5.90 -38.09 20.84
N LYS A 672 5.82 -36.79 20.55
CA LYS A 672 4.61 -35.98 20.81
C LYS A 672 3.40 -36.48 20.01
N ALA A 673 3.61 -36.80 18.74
CA ALA A 673 2.57 -37.42 17.92
C ALA A 673 2.19 -38.80 18.49
N ALA A 674 3.17 -39.61 18.86
CA ALA A 674 2.93 -40.93 19.43
C ALA A 674 2.09 -40.91 20.73
N GLU A 675 2.34 -39.95 21.62
CA GLU A 675 1.53 -39.74 22.82
C GLU A 675 0.07 -39.43 22.49
N LEU A 676 -0.19 -38.61 21.46
CA LEU A 676 -1.53 -38.31 20.98
C LEU A 676 -2.20 -39.58 20.44
N GLY A 677 -1.50 -40.38 19.63
CA GLY A 677 -2.00 -41.67 19.13
C GLY A 677 -2.29 -42.68 20.25
N ALA A 678 -1.39 -42.78 21.23
CA ALA A 678 -1.55 -43.65 22.41
C ALA A 678 -2.67 -43.18 23.34
N SER A 679 -2.97 -41.87 23.38
CA SER A 679 -4.13 -41.32 24.09
C SER A 679 -5.49 -41.51 23.40
N GLY A 680 -5.50 -42.09 22.19
CA GLY A 680 -6.74 -42.38 21.45
C GLY A 680 -7.04 -41.46 20.28
N ASN A 681 -6.09 -40.62 19.84
CA ASN A 681 -6.30 -39.80 18.64
C ASN A 681 -6.27 -40.67 17.36
N ALA A 682 -7.44 -40.92 16.79
CA ALA A 682 -7.60 -41.80 15.62
C ALA A 682 -6.86 -41.26 14.37
N LEU A 683 -6.78 -39.94 14.18
CA LEU A 683 -6.13 -39.34 13.02
C LEU A 683 -4.63 -39.60 12.99
N ILE A 684 -3.99 -39.58 14.15
CA ILE A 684 -2.58 -39.96 14.29
C ILE A 684 -2.38 -41.46 14.02
N ARG A 685 -3.34 -42.32 14.41
CA ARG A 685 -3.28 -43.76 14.13
C ARG A 685 -3.48 -44.06 12.63
N ASP A 686 -4.41 -43.37 11.98
CA ASP A 686 -4.64 -43.47 10.53
C ASP A 686 -3.42 -42.97 9.75
N ALA A 687 -2.76 -41.91 10.21
CA ALA A 687 -1.49 -41.44 9.64
C ALA A 687 -0.37 -42.48 9.83
N ALA A 688 -0.32 -43.14 10.99
CA ALA A 688 0.64 -44.20 11.29
C ALA A 688 0.45 -45.46 10.42
N GLU A 689 -0.70 -45.67 9.77
CA GLU A 689 -0.83 -46.75 8.78
C GLU A 689 0.10 -46.55 7.58
N ARG A 690 0.39 -45.28 7.24
CA ARG A 690 1.24 -44.89 6.11
C ARG A 690 2.66 -44.50 6.54
N ASP A 691 2.88 -44.27 7.84
CA ASP A 691 4.16 -43.84 8.41
C ASP A 691 4.68 -44.86 9.43
N VAL A 692 5.69 -45.63 9.02
CA VAL A 692 6.31 -46.71 9.82
C VAL A 692 7.03 -46.17 11.06
N GLU A 693 7.65 -44.98 10.99
CA GLU A 693 8.36 -44.37 12.12
C GLU A 693 7.36 -43.92 13.19
N LEU A 694 6.27 -43.28 12.77
CA LEU A 694 5.19 -42.86 13.65
C LEU A 694 4.47 -44.06 14.28
N LYS A 695 4.21 -45.13 13.52
CA LYS A 695 3.64 -46.37 14.02
C LYS A 695 4.51 -47.01 15.11
N THR A 696 5.82 -47.05 14.88
CA THR A 696 6.77 -47.59 15.85
C THR A 696 6.81 -46.74 17.13
N ALA A 697 6.79 -45.41 16.99
CA ALA A 697 6.74 -44.49 18.12
C ALA A 697 5.45 -44.66 18.96
N ILE A 698 4.28 -44.81 18.31
CA ILE A 698 3.00 -45.08 19.00
C ILE A 698 3.06 -46.39 19.79
N LEU A 699 3.57 -47.47 19.19
CA LEU A 699 3.70 -48.76 19.87
C LEU A 699 4.63 -48.69 21.09
N ASN A 700 5.68 -47.88 21.02
CA ASN A 700 6.57 -47.64 22.17
C ASN A 700 5.87 -46.82 23.26
N ALA A 701 5.18 -45.73 22.91
CA ALA A 701 4.41 -44.92 23.85
C ALA A 701 3.29 -45.71 24.53
N GLU A 702 2.61 -46.60 23.80
CA GLU A 702 1.60 -47.52 24.37
C GLU A 702 2.24 -48.53 25.33
N ARG A 703 3.42 -49.06 24.98
CA ARG A 703 4.16 -49.98 25.85
C ARG A 703 4.60 -49.29 27.14
N GLU A 704 5.13 -48.08 27.06
CA GLU A 704 5.51 -47.25 28.21
C GLU A 704 4.30 -46.92 29.09
N ARG A 705 3.15 -46.61 28.50
CA ARG A 705 1.89 -46.44 29.26
C ARG A 705 1.45 -47.72 29.95
N ARG A 706 1.53 -48.88 29.27
CA ARG A 706 1.21 -50.18 29.88
C ARG A 706 2.17 -50.53 31.01
N PHE A 707 3.46 -50.20 30.90
CA PHE A 707 4.43 -50.34 31.98
C PHE A 707 4.11 -49.39 33.15
N ALA A 708 3.81 -48.12 32.88
CA ALA A 708 3.43 -47.15 33.92
C ALA A 708 2.10 -47.49 34.61
N GLU A 709 1.13 -48.05 33.89
CA GLU A 709 -0.12 -48.55 34.47
C GLU A 709 0.10 -49.84 35.27
N ARG A 710 1.02 -50.71 34.84
CA ARG A 710 1.42 -51.90 35.60
C ARG A 710 2.16 -51.53 36.88
N ASP A 711 3.10 -50.59 36.84
CA ASP A 711 3.80 -50.06 38.02
C ASP A 711 2.83 -49.34 38.97
N LYS A 712 1.81 -48.64 38.45
CA LYS A 712 0.74 -48.07 39.28
C LYS A 712 -0.13 -49.15 39.92
N ARG A 713 -0.42 -50.25 39.22
CA ARG A 713 -1.18 -51.39 39.76
C ARG A 713 -0.37 -52.21 40.77
N GLU A 714 0.93 -52.39 40.53
CA GLU A 714 1.85 -53.05 41.47
C GLU A 714 2.17 -52.15 42.68
N GLY A 715 2.24 -50.82 42.50
CA GLY A 715 2.36 -49.83 43.57
C GLY A 715 1.08 -49.61 44.38
N SER A 716 -0.11 -49.79 43.78
CA SER A 716 -1.40 -49.78 44.49
C SER A 716 -1.77 -51.14 45.09
N GLY A 717 -1.09 -52.22 44.69
CA GLY A 717 -1.26 -53.57 45.21
C GLY A 717 -0.47 -53.86 46.50
N ALA A 718 0.41 -52.96 46.93
CA ALA A 718 1.24 -53.14 48.12
C ALA A 718 0.58 -52.64 49.44
N ALA A 719 -0.67 -52.18 49.40
CA ALA A 719 -1.39 -51.68 50.58
C ALA A 719 -2.49 -52.61 51.10
N ASP A 720 -2.71 -53.79 50.51
CA ASP A 720 -3.68 -54.76 51.08
C ASP A 720 -3.39 -56.21 50.66
N ALA A 721 -2.40 -56.83 51.33
CA ALA A 721 -2.36 -58.27 51.63
C ALA A 721 -1.13 -58.61 52.49
N VAL A 722 -1.31 -58.63 53.82
CA VAL A 722 -0.38 -59.32 54.73
C VAL A 722 -0.75 -60.80 54.74
N ALA A 723 0.14 -61.69 54.27
CA ALA A 723 0.58 -62.91 54.99
C ALA A 723 1.39 -63.91 54.14
N ARG A 724 2.69 -64.00 54.49
CA ARG A 724 3.54 -65.21 54.62
C ARG A 724 4.35 -65.76 53.42
N PRO A 725 5.51 -66.42 53.70
CA PRO A 725 6.77 -66.16 52.98
C PRO A 725 7.33 -67.37 52.22
N GLY A 726 8.28 -67.13 51.31
CA GLY A 726 9.22 -68.17 50.88
C GLY A 726 9.99 -67.92 49.58
N ARG A 727 11.32 -67.76 49.74
CA ARG A 727 12.43 -68.29 48.91
C ARG A 727 12.72 -67.76 47.50
N ASP A 728 13.98 -67.32 47.34
CA ASP A 728 15.02 -67.69 46.34
C ASP A 728 14.67 -67.58 44.84
N ALA A 729 15.50 -67.19 43.87
CA ALA A 729 16.86 -66.67 43.72
C ALA A 729 17.08 -66.48 42.18
N ALA A 730 18.20 -65.84 41.81
CA ALA A 730 18.91 -65.89 40.51
C ALA A 730 18.31 -65.11 39.31
N ASN A 731 19.05 -64.17 38.70
CA ASN A 731 20.06 -64.35 37.61
C ASN A 731 19.42 -64.96 36.34
N ASP A 732 19.61 -64.51 35.10
CA ASP A 732 20.84 -64.04 34.47
C ASP A 732 20.53 -63.40 33.08
N LYS A 733 21.58 -62.84 32.49
CA LYS A 733 21.73 -62.07 31.24
C LYS A 733 21.59 -62.89 29.94
N VAL A 734 21.84 -62.16 28.83
CA VAL A 734 22.45 -62.54 27.53
C VAL A 734 21.39 -62.77 26.43
N VAL A 735 21.21 -61.88 25.42
CA VAL A 735 22.07 -61.41 24.29
C VAL A 735 22.07 -62.35 23.06
N GLN A 736 21.96 -61.70 21.89
CA GLN A 736 22.33 -62.07 20.50
C GLN A 736 21.29 -62.72 19.55
N ASP A 737 20.86 -61.90 18.56
CA ASP A 737 21.13 -62.01 17.09
C ASP A 737 20.89 -63.34 16.32
N PRO A 738 20.87 -63.36 14.97
CA PRO A 738 20.06 -62.58 14.01
C PRO A 738 19.58 -63.46 12.80
N ALA A 739 19.10 -62.80 11.74
CA ALA A 739 18.88 -63.31 10.37
C ALA A 739 17.64 -64.23 10.17
N THR A 740 16.94 -64.32 9.03
CA THR A 740 17.38 -64.30 7.62
C THR A 740 16.15 -64.30 6.68
N VAL A 741 16.33 -63.90 5.41
CA VAL A 741 15.60 -64.32 4.16
C VAL A 741 14.09 -63.98 4.08
N GLY A 742 13.53 -63.48 2.97
CA GLY A 742 14.04 -63.23 1.62
C GLY A 742 12.88 -62.95 0.63
N ARG A 743 13.29 -62.74 -0.64
CA ARG A 743 12.63 -63.04 -1.95
C ARG A 743 11.10 -62.84 -2.05
N THR A 744 10.57 -62.11 -3.05
CA THR A 744 10.46 -62.46 -4.49
C THR A 744 9.83 -61.26 -5.22
N SER A 745 10.44 -60.63 -6.23
CA SER A 745 10.50 -60.95 -7.68
C SER A 745 9.23 -60.70 -8.52
N SER A 746 9.50 -60.13 -9.72
CA SER A 746 8.67 -60.07 -10.95
C SER A 746 7.68 -58.89 -11.04
N SER A 747 7.50 -58.18 -12.17
CA SER A 747 8.01 -58.36 -13.54
C SER A 747 7.66 -57.15 -14.42
N GLN A 748 8.65 -56.70 -15.21
CA GLN A 748 8.65 -56.32 -16.62
C GLN A 748 7.50 -55.53 -17.31
N LYS A 749 7.94 -54.46 -18.00
CA LYS A 749 7.67 -53.98 -19.39
C LYS A 749 7.51 -52.45 -19.37
N GLY A 750 8.15 -51.60 -20.19
CA GLY A 750 9.02 -51.76 -21.35
C GLY A 750 8.63 -50.75 -22.44
N SER A 751 9.56 -49.86 -22.83
CA SER A 751 9.67 -49.14 -24.12
C SER A 751 8.69 -47.96 -24.38
N VAL A 752 8.96 -46.84 -25.07
CA VAL A 752 10.08 -46.26 -25.86
C VAL A 752 9.74 -44.76 -26.17
N ARG A 753 10.80 -43.94 -26.27
CA ARG A 753 11.06 -42.61 -26.92
C ARG A 753 9.97 -41.87 -27.75
N THR A 754 10.05 -40.52 -27.76
CA THR A 754 10.55 -39.69 -28.90
C THR A 754 10.61 -38.18 -28.58
N ASP A 755 11.67 -37.52 -29.06
CA ASP A 755 11.96 -36.08 -29.04
C ASP A 755 11.14 -35.28 -30.07
N ALA A 756 10.92 -33.96 -29.82
CA ALA A 756 10.83 -32.90 -30.86
C ALA A 756 10.68 -31.47 -30.24
N GLU A 757 11.61 -30.58 -30.56
CA GLU A 757 11.45 -29.10 -30.65
C GLU A 757 11.33 -28.70 -32.16
N PRO A 758 11.33 -27.42 -32.63
CA PRO A 758 10.97 -26.08 -32.08
C PRO A 758 10.09 -25.22 -33.06
N SER A 759 9.63 -24.03 -32.64
CA SER A 759 9.35 -22.80 -33.46
C SER A 759 8.74 -21.74 -32.51
N GLY A 760 9.17 -20.48 -32.35
CA GLY A 760 9.64 -19.49 -33.33
C GLY A 760 8.45 -18.58 -33.73
N ASP A 761 8.35 -17.35 -33.20
CA ASP A 761 8.26 -16.06 -33.94
C ASP A 761 7.84 -14.83 -33.09
N THR A 762 8.30 -13.68 -33.59
CA THR A 762 8.39 -12.25 -33.25
C THR A 762 7.06 -11.50 -33.02
N THR A 763 6.95 -10.29 -32.44
CA THR A 763 7.47 -8.97 -32.89
C THR A 763 7.40 -7.90 -31.79
N LYS A 764 8.25 -6.88 -31.94
CA LYS A 764 8.51 -5.77 -31.01
C LYS A 764 8.49 -4.49 -31.86
N ASP A 765 7.53 -3.60 -31.63
CA ASP A 765 7.45 -2.30 -32.32
C ASP A 765 7.91 -1.16 -31.41
N ASP A 766 8.81 -0.34 -31.97
CA ASP A 766 9.46 0.84 -31.43
C ASP A 766 8.82 2.10 -32.04
N PRO A 767 8.53 3.19 -31.31
CA PRO A 767 8.15 4.46 -31.94
C PRO A 767 9.29 5.48 -31.94
N ALA A 768 9.54 5.97 -33.14
CA ALA A 768 10.50 6.97 -33.56
C ALA A 768 10.44 8.32 -32.80
N LYS A 769 11.63 8.89 -32.59
CA LYS A 769 11.87 10.27 -32.19
C LYS A 769 11.43 11.23 -33.32
N GLN A 770 10.47 12.11 -33.04
CA GLN A 770 10.23 13.31 -33.85
C GLN A 770 10.65 14.56 -33.07
N HIS A 771 11.66 15.25 -33.60
CA HIS A 771 12.08 16.59 -33.21
C HIS A 771 11.06 17.63 -33.72
N VAL A 772 10.53 18.49 -32.83
CA VAL A 772 9.93 19.79 -33.19
C VAL A 772 10.28 20.80 -32.07
N PRO A 773 10.68 22.05 -32.40
CA PRO A 773 11.30 22.98 -31.46
C PRO A 773 10.25 23.82 -30.74
N ARG A 774 10.22 23.81 -29.40
CA ARG A 774 9.22 24.59 -28.64
C ARG A 774 9.68 25.14 -27.29
N LEU A 775 10.98 25.15 -27.03
CA LEU A 775 11.53 25.60 -25.74
C LEU A 775 11.63 27.12 -25.58
N GLU A 776 11.54 27.90 -26.66
CA GLU A 776 11.62 29.38 -26.58
C GLU A 776 10.25 30.08 -26.47
N GLU A 777 9.16 29.36 -26.69
CA GLU A 777 7.79 29.93 -26.61
C GLU A 777 7.19 29.78 -25.21
N VAL A 778 7.55 28.71 -24.50
CA VAL A 778 7.13 28.48 -23.10
C VAL A 778 7.87 29.42 -22.13
N GLN A 779 9.11 29.82 -22.46
CA GLN A 779 9.88 30.76 -21.65
C GLN A 779 9.30 32.18 -21.74
N ARG A 780 8.88 32.63 -22.93
CA ARG A 780 8.23 33.94 -23.13
C ARG A 780 6.85 34.05 -22.47
N GLN A 781 6.10 32.95 -22.41
CA GLN A 781 4.81 32.93 -21.72
C GLN A 781 4.96 33.01 -20.19
N ALA A 782 6.04 32.43 -19.63
CA ALA A 782 6.33 32.47 -18.19
C ALA A 782 6.80 33.84 -17.70
N ASP A 783 7.48 34.61 -18.57
CA ASP A 783 7.92 35.97 -18.26
C ASP A 783 6.76 36.98 -18.39
N HIS A 784 5.81 36.76 -19.31
CA HIS A 784 4.64 37.65 -19.43
C HIS A 784 3.63 37.50 -18.28
N ASP A 785 3.42 36.27 -17.78
CA ASP A 785 2.59 36.00 -16.60
C ASP A 785 3.18 36.54 -15.28
N ARG A 786 4.45 37.00 -15.31
CA ARG A 786 5.14 37.61 -14.17
C ARG A 786 4.92 39.12 -14.10
N ASP A 787 4.89 39.79 -15.25
CA ASP A 787 4.68 41.24 -15.35
C ASP A 787 3.22 41.65 -15.06
N ASP A 788 2.24 40.80 -15.38
CA ASP A 788 0.82 41.06 -15.08
C ASP A 788 0.44 40.85 -13.59
N ARG A 789 1.38 40.37 -12.75
CA ARG A 789 1.19 40.26 -11.29
C ARG A 789 1.80 41.40 -10.51
N GLU A 790 2.56 42.27 -11.17
CA GLU A 790 3.17 43.47 -10.58
C GLU A 790 2.43 44.76 -10.99
N ARG A 791 1.26 44.64 -11.64
CA ARG A 791 0.23 45.68 -11.76
C ARG A 791 -1.05 45.23 -11.06
#